data_AF-A0A7S3ZVW3-F1
#
_entry.id   AF-A0A7S3ZVW3-F1
#
_cell.length_a   1.000
_cell.length_b   1.000
_cell.length_c   1.000
_cell.angle_alpha   90.00
_cell.angle_beta   90.00
_cell.angle_gamma   90.00
#
_symmetry.space_group_name_H-M   'P 1'
#
loop_
_entity.id
_entity.type
_entity.pdbx_description
1 polymer ?
#
loop_
_entity_poly.entity_id
_entity_poly.type
_entity_poly.pdbx_seq_one_letter_code
_entity_poly.pdbx_strand_id
1 'polypeptide(L)'
;MRTQALRRVLVDGRAAARATGVRSLATTDETRATAAKRELAVLAEAFQRYDGDASGALDRYEIERALEDLKIPHDEVFVDDLFKALDKNKDGTVELREWLDHLPRGTRLKVAEKFAPGSALDEYRAIRFTVPTASIVYTYTDEAPMLATHSLLPIVRAFTESAGVQCELRDISLAGRVLANFPDNLDSTQRVDDELSKLGELCKTPAANVIKLPNISASIPQLEECVAELREKGYDVPPFATSSEEIQKRYAKVLGSAVNPVLREGNSDRRVAKAVKEFAKANPHPMGAWSPDSKSHVAHMDGDDFYGSEQSHVVPFDIKESSTHKDAGVVRIEFVSEDGSTKILKNKTPLQPGEVIDASKMDVAALRDFYKQEIDDAKDKGVLFSLHLKATMMKVSDPIMFGHCVEVFYRDTFAKHAEFVKEHQVDATKGLGDFYAKLEACGDAQLKEQISNELEECLKNCDHVRPPLAMVDSDRGVTNLHVPSDIIIDASMPAALRESGKMWGPDGELADTKYVIPDRSYATSYKKVVEHCIEHGAFDPSTMGAVSNVGLMAQKAQEYGSHDKTFEAPAQGSIRVVARDTGEVLMEHNVKQGDIWRMCQTKDSPIQDWVRLAVARARATESPAIFWLDATRAHDANLIQKVETYLKDHDTTGLDIRIMAPEHAMEETLMRSRKGLDTVSVTGNVLRDYLTDLFPILELGTSAKMLSIVPLLAGGGLFETGAGGSAPKHVQQLQASNHLRWDSLGEFLALAVSIEDLAEKTSNAKAAVVADALNDGIGKLLAENKSPKRKPGLLDNRGSHFYLALYWADAMANQVKAPELAAKFAPAAALLAANEERILEELAVGSHAPADIGGYYKVDAAKADEVMRPSQTLNAIIDSLRNDSVFIDDADPIARAA
;
A
#
# COMPACT_ATOMS: atom_id res chain seq x y z
N MET A 1 -14.45 -85.64 -19.56
CA MET A 1 -13.21 -85.50 -20.37
C MET A 1 -13.10 -84.18 -21.15
N ARG A 2 -13.67 -83.06 -20.69
CA ARG A 2 -13.35 -81.70 -21.20
C ARG A 2 -13.22 -80.68 -20.04
N THR A 3 -12.65 -81.13 -18.93
CA THR A 3 -12.49 -80.34 -17.70
C THR A 3 -11.17 -80.66 -16.98
N GLN A 4 -10.12 -80.95 -17.76
CA GLN A 4 -8.77 -81.22 -17.25
C GLN A 4 -7.63 -80.59 -18.07
N ALA A 5 -7.92 -79.85 -19.16
CA ALA A 5 -6.91 -79.15 -19.95
C ALA A 5 -6.73 -77.64 -19.60
N LEU A 6 -7.68 -77.03 -18.88
CA LEU A 6 -7.59 -75.61 -18.46
C LEU A 6 -7.02 -75.40 -17.06
N ARG A 7 -6.78 -76.47 -16.30
CA ARG A 7 -6.19 -76.40 -14.95
C ARG A 7 -4.66 -76.39 -14.92
N ARG A 8 -3.98 -76.48 -16.08
CA ARG A 8 -2.51 -76.47 -16.17
C ARG A 8 -1.90 -75.13 -16.58
N VAL A 9 -2.71 -74.15 -17.00
CA VAL A 9 -2.24 -72.76 -17.27
C VAL A 9 -2.45 -71.84 -16.05
N LEU A 10 -3.22 -72.29 -15.05
CA LEU A 10 -3.50 -71.53 -13.82
C LEU A 10 -2.63 -71.93 -12.62
N VAL A 11 -1.65 -72.83 -12.79
CA VAL A 11 -0.78 -73.32 -11.71
C VAL A 11 0.69 -72.90 -11.87
N ASP A 12 1.16 -72.58 -13.09
CA ASP A 12 2.55 -72.13 -13.31
C ASP A 12 2.76 -70.61 -13.24
N GLY A 13 1.70 -69.82 -13.01
CA GLY A 13 1.79 -68.37 -12.78
C GLY A 13 1.95 -67.94 -11.31
N ARG A 14 1.89 -68.88 -10.35
CA ARG A 14 1.85 -68.57 -8.91
C ARG A 14 3.17 -68.76 -8.16
N ALA A 15 4.26 -69.07 -8.85
CA ALA A 15 5.60 -69.17 -8.26
C ALA A 15 6.56 -68.01 -8.62
N ALA A 16 6.17 -67.08 -9.50
CA ALA A 16 7.05 -65.99 -9.97
C ALA A 16 6.55 -64.56 -9.67
N ALA A 17 5.49 -64.39 -8.87
CA ALA A 17 4.99 -63.07 -8.44
C ALA A 17 4.88 -62.93 -6.90
N ARG A 18 5.67 -63.73 -6.17
CA ARG A 18 5.91 -63.57 -4.72
C ARG A 18 7.26 -62.89 -4.42
N ALA A 19 7.81 -62.18 -5.40
CA ALA A 19 9.03 -61.40 -5.30
C ALA A 19 8.86 -59.98 -5.85
N THR A 20 7.75 -59.31 -5.53
CA THR A 20 7.60 -57.84 -5.54
C THR A 20 6.38 -57.52 -4.67
N GLY A 21 6.60 -57.43 -3.37
CA GLY A 21 5.59 -57.05 -2.41
C GLY A 21 5.13 -55.60 -2.59
N VAL A 22 3.88 -55.36 -2.20
CA VAL A 22 3.28 -54.06 -1.86
C VAL A 22 3.10 -53.08 -3.04
N ARG A 23 2.04 -53.27 -3.83
CA ARG A 23 1.35 -52.14 -4.48
C ARG A 23 0.28 -51.63 -3.52
N SER A 24 0.45 -50.39 -3.08
CA SER A 24 -0.36 -49.75 -2.05
C SER A 24 -1.81 -49.57 -2.50
N LEU A 25 -2.75 -49.83 -1.60
CA LEU A 25 -4.15 -49.38 -1.69
C LEU A 25 -4.27 -47.84 -1.79
N ALA A 26 -3.21 -47.09 -1.45
CA ALA A 26 -3.15 -45.62 -1.50
C ALA A 26 -3.16 -45.05 -2.93
N THR A 27 -2.51 -45.71 -3.89
CA THR A 27 -2.41 -45.19 -5.27
C THR A 27 -3.76 -45.16 -6.00
N THR A 28 -4.69 -46.06 -5.67
CA THR A 28 -6.04 -46.08 -6.27
C THR A 28 -6.96 -44.97 -5.76
N ASP A 29 -6.80 -44.54 -4.50
CA ASP A 29 -7.59 -43.43 -3.93
C ASP A 29 -7.04 -42.06 -4.33
N GLU A 30 -5.71 -41.89 -4.43
CA GLU A 30 -5.10 -40.66 -4.97
C GLU A 30 -5.48 -40.42 -6.45
N THR A 31 -5.53 -41.48 -7.25
CA THR A 31 -5.94 -41.37 -8.66
C THR A 31 -7.42 -41.02 -8.80
N ARG A 32 -8.28 -41.54 -7.90
CA ARG A 32 -9.72 -41.21 -7.86
C ARG A 32 -9.99 -39.81 -7.32
N ALA A 33 -9.29 -39.38 -6.28
CA ALA A 33 -9.40 -38.04 -5.72
C ALA A 33 -8.93 -36.97 -6.73
N THR A 34 -7.88 -37.25 -7.49
CA THR A 34 -7.40 -36.37 -8.57
C THR A 34 -8.40 -36.29 -9.73
N ALA A 35 -9.03 -37.41 -10.10
CA ALA A 35 -10.08 -37.43 -11.11
C ALA A 35 -11.34 -36.67 -10.66
N ALA A 36 -11.75 -36.82 -9.40
CA ALA A 36 -12.89 -36.10 -8.82
C ALA A 36 -12.64 -34.59 -8.74
N LYS A 37 -11.43 -34.15 -8.36
CA LYS A 37 -11.05 -32.73 -8.37
C LYS A 37 -11.11 -32.12 -9.77
N ARG A 38 -10.68 -32.86 -10.80
CA ARG A 38 -10.76 -32.41 -12.20
C ARG A 38 -12.20 -32.34 -12.69
N GLU A 39 -13.03 -33.32 -12.33
CA GLU A 39 -14.46 -33.32 -12.68
C GLU A 39 -15.18 -32.12 -12.04
N LEU A 40 -14.91 -31.83 -10.76
CA LEU A 40 -15.48 -30.67 -10.07
C LEU A 40 -15.03 -29.34 -10.70
N ALA A 41 -13.76 -29.22 -11.10
CA ALA A 41 -13.27 -28.02 -11.78
C ALA A 41 -13.98 -27.79 -13.13
N VAL A 42 -14.18 -28.86 -13.91
CA VAL A 42 -14.90 -28.80 -15.19
C VAL A 42 -16.37 -28.45 -15.00
N LEU A 43 -17.01 -28.99 -13.95
CA LEU A 43 -18.40 -28.65 -13.62
C LEU A 43 -18.53 -27.20 -13.16
N ALA A 44 -17.58 -26.69 -12.39
CA ALA A 44 -17.56 -25.29 -11.95
C ALA A 44 -17.34 -24.30 -13.12
N GLU A 45 -16.46 -24.67 -14.07
CA GLU A 45 -16.26 -23.90 -15.31
C GLU A 45 -17.54 -23.87 -16.17
N ALA A 46 -18.22 -25.01 -16.29
CA ALA A 46 -19.49 -25.07 -17.02
C ALA A 46 -20.58 -24.23 -16.35
N PHE A 47 -20.64 -24.21 -15.01
CA PHE A 47 -21.56 -23.36 -14.26
C PHE A 47 -21.36 -21.88 -14.61
N GLN A 48 -20.13 -21.38 -14.49
CA GLN A 48 -19.80 -19.98 -14.79
C GLN A 48 -20.09 -19.59 -16.23
N ARG A 49 -20.05 -20.56 -17.16
CA ARG A 49 -20.36 -20.30 -18.58
C ARG A 49 -21.85 -20.22 -18.86
N TYR A 50 -22.66 -20.97 -18.12
CA TYR A 50 -24.11 -20.96 -18.28
C TYR A 50 -24.77 -19.83 -17.49
N ASP A 51 -24.09 -19.29 -16.47
CA ASP A 51 -24.43 -18.07 -15.74
C ASP A 51 -24.13 -16.85 -16.63
N GLY A 52 -25.05 -16.58 -17.55
CA GLY A 52 -24.86 -15.63 -18.63
C GLY A 52 -24.97 -14.18 -18.17
N ASP A 53 -25.61 -13.93 -17.04
CA ASP A 53 -25.68 -12.61 -16.40
C ASP A 53 -24.68 -12.43 -15.25
N ALA A 54 -23.89 -13.47 -14.93
CA ALA A 54 -22.88 -13.50 -13.89
C ALA A 54 -23.45 -13.19 -12.49
N SER A 55 -24.70 -13.58 -12.24
CA SER A 55 -25.39 -13.38 -10.96
C SER A 55 -24.86 -14.31 -9.86
N GLY A 56 -24.12 -15.36 -10.22
CA GLY A 56 -23.62 -16.38 -9.30
C GLY A 56 -24.60 -17.54 -9.09
N ALA A 57 -25.75 -17.55 -9.77
CA ALA A 57 -26.77 -18.58 -9.71
C ALA A 57 -27.43 -18.76 -11.08
N LEU A 58 -27.77 -20.00 -11.47
CA LEU A 58 -28.42 -20.28 -12.75
C LEU A 58 -29.93 -20.17 -12.61
N ASP A 59 -30.55 -19.32 -13.40
CA ASP A 59 -32.00 -19.29 -13.50
C ASP A 59 -32.54 -20.42 -14.41
N ARG A 60 -33.88 -20.57 -14.46
CA ARG A 60 -34.53 -21.61 -15.26
C ARG A 60 -34.18 -21.49 -16.74
N TYR A 61 -34.09 -20.27 -17.26
CA TYR A 61 -33.81 -20.01 -18.67
C TYR A 61 -32.36 -20.37 -19.02
N GLU A 62 -31.42 -20.12 -18.12
CA GLU A 62 -30.01 -20.51 -18.26
C GLU A 62 -29.81 -22.03 -18.22
N ILE A 63 -30.55 -22.73 -17.36
CA ILE A 63 -30.57 -24.21 -17.35
C ILE A 63 -31.15 -24.78 -18.66
N GLU A 64 -32.20 -24.17 -19.21
CA GLU A 64 -32.77 -24.57 -20.49
C GLU A 64 -31.75 -24.43 -21.63
N ARG A 65 -31.05 -23.30 -21.69
CA ARG A 65 -29.97 -23.06 -22.67
C ARG A 65 -28.77 -23.98 -22.47
N ALA A 66 -28.44 -24.30 -21.22
CA ALA A 66 -27.37 -25.26 -20.92
C ALA A 66 -27.68 -26.65 -21.51
N LEU A 67 -28.94 -27.11 -21.40
CA LEU A 67 -29.37 -28.38 -21.96
C LEU A 67 -29.36 -28.41 -23.50
N GLU A 68 -29.82 -27.32 -24.13
CA GLU A 68 -29.69 -27.11 -25.59
C GLU A 68 -28.23 -27.25 -26.03
N ASP A 69 -27.35 -26.52 -25.35
CA ASP A 69 -25.93 -26.44 -25.67
C ASP A 69 -25.24 -27.81 -25.46
N LEU A 70 -25.61 -28.56 -24.43
CA LEU A 70 -25.12 -29.93 -24.17
C LEU A 70 -25.72 -30.99 -25.11
N LYS A 71 -26.61 -30.59 -26.03
CA LYS A 71 -27.37 -31.48 -26.94
C LYS A 71 -28.12 -32.57 -26.18
N ILE A 72 -28.61 -32.24 -24.99
CA ILE A 72 -29.47 -33.11 -24.20
C ILE A 72 -30.91 -32.83 -24.66
N PRO A 73 -31.70 -33.86 -25.05
CA PRO A 73 -33.11 -33.64 -25.35
C PRO A 73 -33.80 -33.00 -24.15
N HIS A 74 -34.38 -31.82 -24.37
CA HIS A 74 -35.08 -31.03 -23.35
C HIS A 74 -36.45 -30.70 -23.93
N ASP A 75 -37.47 -31.38 -23.42
CA ASP A 75 -38.83 -30.86 -23.50
C ASP A 75 -39.11 -30.04 -22.25
N GLU A 76 -40.13 -29.18 -22.32
CA GLU A 76 -40.46 -28.21 -21.26
C GLU A 76 -40.68 -28.89 -19.89
N VAL A 77 -41.21 -30.13 -19.91
CA VAL A 77 -41.43 -30.96 -18.72
C VAL A 77 -40.11 -31.42 -18.08
N PHE A 78 -39.12 -31.83 -18.88
CA PHE A 78 -37.81 -32.26 -18.39
C PHE A 78 -36.98 -31.11 -17.79
N VAL A 79 -37.04 -29.90 -18.39
CA VAL A 79 -36.34 -28.71 -17.87
C VAL A 79 -36.83 -28.37 -16.46
N ASP A 80 -38.15 -28.36 -16.26
CA ASP A 80 -38.76 -28.07 -14.96
C ASP A 80 -38.40 -29.11 -13.89
N ASP A 81 -38.37 -30.39 -14.27
CA ASP A 81 -38.02 -31.47 -13.35
C ASP A 81 -36.53 -31.46 -12.99
N LEU A 82 -35.65 -31.14 -13.94
CA LEU A 82 -34.23 -30.95 -13.67
C LEU A 82 -33.99 -29.73 -12.78
N PHE A 83 -34.62 -28.60 -13.09
CA PHE A 83 -34.48 -27.37 -12.33
C PHE A 83 -34.89 -27.58 -10.87
N LYS A 84 -36.07 -28.17 -10.63
CA LYS A 84 -36.54 -28.55 -9.28
C LYS A 84 -35.65 -29.58 -8.59
N ALA A 85 -34.95 -30.42 -9.35
CA ALA A 85 -34.02 -31.38 -8.79
C ALA A 85 -32.70 -30.73 -8.34
N LEU A 86 -32.30 -29.63 -8.99
CA LEU A 86 -31.09 -28.86 -8.70
C LEU A 86 -31.32 -27.84 -7.59
N ASP A 87 -32.35 -27.00 -7.71
CA ASP A 87 -32.76 -25.97 -6.75
C ASP A 87 -33.29 -26.64 -5.45
N LYS A 88 -32.38 -26.91 -4.50
CA LYS A 88 -32.71 -27.63 -3.26
C LYS A 88 -33.26 -26.69 -2.21
N ASN A 89 -32.77 -25.47 -2.18
CA ASN A 89 -33.22 -24.46 -1.23
C ASN A 89 -34.57 -23.82 -1.65
N LYS A 90 -35.01 -24.05 -2.91
CA LYS A 90 -36.26 -23.57 -3.53
C LYS A 90 -36.33 -22.06 -3.65
N ASP A 91 -35.18 -21.41 -3.87
CA ASP A 91 -35.09 -19.96 -4.02
C ASP A 91 -35.39 -19.47 -5.45
N GLY A 92 -35.58 -20.39 -6.39
CA GLY A 92 -35.89 -20.08 -7.78
C GLY A 92 -34.66 -19.89 -8.67
N THR A 93 -33.46 -20.18 -8.16
CA THR A 93 -32.18 -20.22 -8.87
C THR A 93 -31.40 -21.48 -8.48
N VAL A 94 -30.30 -21.78 -9.17
CA VAL A 94 -29.41 -22.90 -8.84
C VAL A 94 -28.02 -22.35 -8.58
N GLU A 95 -27.57 -22.35 -7.34
CA GLU A 95 -26.22 -21.87 -6.99
C GLU A 95 -25.14 -22.88 -7.38
N LEU A 96 -23.87 -22.44 -7.47
CA LEU A 96 -22.74 -23.29 -7.86
C LEU A 96 -22.67 -24.58 -7.02
N ARG A 97 -22.96 -24.49 -5.73
CA ARG A 97 -22.95 -25.66 -4.85
C ARG A 97 -24.04 -26.66 -5.22
N GLU A 98 -25.25 -26.19 -5.47
CA GLU A 98 -26.38 -27.03 -5.86
C GLU A 98 -26.13 -27.70 -7.22
N TRP A 99 -25.54 -26.96 -8.16
CA TRP A 99 -25.06 -27.49 -9.43
C TRP A 99 -24.02 -28.60 -9.23
N LEU A 100 -22.96 -28.37 -8.44
CA LEU A 100 -21.89 -29.33 -8.21
C LEU A 100 -22.36 -30.59 -7.46
N ASP A 101 -23.32 -30.44 -6.54
CA ASP A 101 -23.77 -31.53 -5.67
C ASP A 101 -24.93 -32.34 -6.27
N HIS A 102 -25.77 -31.73 -7.12
CA HIS A 102 -27.04 -32.33 -7.53
C HIS A 102 -27.21 -32.54 -9.04
N LEU A 103 -26.27 -32.10 -9.88
CA LEU A 103 -26.35 -32.34 -11.32
C LEU A 103 -26.43 -33.86 -11.62
N PRO A 104 -27.42 -34.35 -12.39
CA PRO A 104 -27.54 -35.77 -12.67
C PRO A 104 -26.32 -36.32 -13.41
N ARG A 105 -25.94 -37.57 -13.10
CA ARG A 105 -24.74 -38.21 -13.65
C ARG A 105 -24.69 -38.22 -15.18
N GLY A 106 -25.82 -38.40 -15.85
CA GLY A 106 -25.90 -38.35 -17.32
C GLY A 106 -25.53 -36.97 -17.88
N THR A 107 -26.00 -35.91 -17.22
CA THR A 107 -25.68 -34.51 -17.55
C THR A 107 -24.22 -34.18 -17.23
N ARG A 108 -23.69 -34.64 -16.08
CA ARG A 108 -22.26 -34.49 -15.73
C ARG A 108 -21.34 -35.08 -16.78
N LEU A 109 -21.67 -36.26 -17.31
CA LEU A 109 -20.89 -36.89 -18.39
C LEU A 109 -20.90 -36.05 -19.67
N LYS A 110 -22.02 -35.41 -20.00
CA LYS A 110 -22.13 -34.52 -21.16
C LYS A 110 -21.35 -33.22 -20.98
N VAL A 111 -21.35 -32.66 -19.78
CA VAL A 111 -20.48 -31.52 -19.42
C VAL A 111 -19.02 -31.94 -19.51
N ALA A 112 -18.63 -33.06 -18.91
CA ALA A 112 -17.26 -33.54 -18.97
C ALA A 112 -16.79 -33.85 -20.41
N GLU A 113 -17.64 -34.45 -21.25
CA GLU A 113 -17.36 -34.70 -22.68
C GLU A 113 -17.17 -33.40 -23.47
N LYS A 114 -17.98 -32.38 -23.19
CA LYS A 114 -17.96 -31.12 -23.93
C LYS A 114 -16.77 -30.23 -23.55
N PHE A 115 -16.42 -30.22 -22.27
CA PHE A 115 -15.40 -29.35 -21.69
C PHE A 115 -14.06 -30.09 -21.46
N ALA A 116 -13.89 -31.30 -22.02
CA ALA A 116 -12.63 -32.05 -21.96
C ALA A 116 -11.48 -31.35 -22.73
N PRO A 117 -10.21 -31.49 -22.28
CA PRO A 117 -9.05 -30.95 -23.00
C PRO A 117 -8.91 -31.57 -24.40
N GLY A 118 -8.73 -30.75 -25.45
CA GLY A 118 -8.53 -31.21 -26.84
C GLY A 118 -9.81 -31.36 -27.69
N SER A 119 -10.97 -30.86 -27.26
CA SER A 119 -12.19 -30.85 -28.08
C SER A 119 -12.16 -29.70 -29.11
N ALA A 120 -13.00 -29.76 -30.15
CA ALA A 120 -13.12 -28.71 -31.18
C ALA A 120 -13.51 -27.32 -30.63
N LEU A 121 -13.77 -27.21 -29.31
CA LEU A 121 -13.89 -25.94 -28.60
C LEU A 121 -12.54 -25.30 -28.24
N ASP A 122 -11.40 -25.97 -28.40
CA ASP A 122 -10.06 -25.35 -28.28
C ASP A 122 -9.81 -24.31 -29.39
N GLU A 123 -10.43 -24.45 -30.57
CA GLU A 123 -10.44 -23.38 -31.59
C GLU A 123 -11.45 -22.26 -31.25
N TYR A 124 -12.45 -22.54 -30.41
CA TYR A 124 -13.37 -21.54 -29.85
C TYR A 124 -12.83 -20.84 -28.59
N ARG A 125 -11.85 -21.45 -27.87
CA ARG A 125 -11.06 -20.79 -26.81
C ARG A 125 -10.34 -19.55 -27.33
N ALA A 126 -10.01 -19.53 -28.62
CA ALA A 126 -9.39 -18.38 -29.28
C ALA A 126 -10.40 -17.28 -29.71
N ILE A 127 -11.72 -17.54 -29.70
CA ILE A 127 -12.69 -16.65 -30.37
C ILE A 127 -13.75 -16.05 -29.44
N ARG A 128 -14.07 -16.60 -28.27
CA ARG A 128 -14.93 -15.91 -27.27
C ARG A 128 -14.63 -16.30 -25.81
N PHE A 129 -13.47 -15.90 -25.33
CA PHE A 129 -13.41 -15.10 -24.10
C PHE A 129 -12.95 -13.71 -24.54
N THR A 130 -13.90 -12.84 -24.87
CA THR A 130 -13.66 -11.45 -24.50
C THR A 130 -13.67 -11.46 -22.98
N VAL A 131 -12.48 -11.65 -22.40
CA VAL A 131 -12.12 -10.99 -21.15
C VAL A 131 -12.80 -9.61 -21.21
N PRO A 132 -13.56 -9.16 -20.19
CA PRO A 132 -13.97 -7.77 -20.17
C PRO A 132 -12.72 -6.97 -20.52
N THR A 133 -12.79 -6.21 -21.62
CA THR A 133 -11.63 -5.61 -22.32
C THR A 133 -10.49 -5.41 -21.35
N ALA A 134 -9.39 -6.15 -21.50
CA ALA A 134 -8.29 -6.13 -20.54
C ALA A 134 -7.90 -4.66 -20.29
N SER A 135 -8.30 -4.12 -19.14
CA SER A 135 -8.27 -2.70 -18.87
C SER A 135 -7.42 -2.42 -17.65
N ILE A 136 -6.60 -1.39 -17.79
CA ILE A 136 -5.87 -0.76 -16.72
C ILE A 136 -6.72 0.43 -16.28
N VAL A 137 -7.01 0.52 -15.00
CA VAL A 137 -7.56 1.73 -14.40
C VAL A 137 -6.41 2.64 -13.99
N TYR A 138 -6.38 3.85 -14.51
CA TYR A 138 -5.45 4.91 -14.13
C TYR A 138 -6.17 5.91 -13.24
N THR A 139 -5.66 6.20 -12.06
CA THR A 139 -6.32 7.17 -11.17
C THR A 139 -5.98 8.60 -11.53
N TYR A 140 -6.98 9.43 -11.78
CA TYR A 140 -6.86 10.88 -11.79
C TYR A 140 -6.93 11.39 -10.35
N THR A 141 -5.94 12.19 -9.96
CA THR A 141 -5.67 12.54 -8.56
C THR A 141 -5.57 14.05 -8.39
N ASP A 142 -4.56 14.55 -7.67
CA ASP A 142 -4.45 15.93 -7.26
C ASP A 142 -3.06 16.49 -7.63
N GLU A 143 -2.94 17.81 -7.73
CA GLU A 143 -1.67 18.54 -7.77
C GLU A 143 -0.68 18.04 -8.86
N ALA A 144 0.55 17.67 -8.49
CA ALA A 144 1.60 17.37 -9.45
C ALA A 144 1.39 16.05 -10.23
N PRO A 145 1.00 14.92 -9.60
CA PRO A 145 0.63 13.71 -10.33
C PRO A 145 -0.56 13.90 -11.29
N MET A 146 -1.55 14.70 -10.90
CA MET A 146 -2.67 15.06 -11.79
C MET A 146 -2.16 15.77 -13.05
N LEU A 147 -1.30 16.78 -12.90
CA LEU A 147 -0.71 17.49 -14.03
C LEU A 147 0.16 16.56 -14.90
N ALA A 148 0.98 15.70 -14.28
CA ALA A 148 1.78 14.71 -15.02
C ALA A 148 0.90 13.75 -15.82
N THR A 149 -0.28 13.37 -15.30
CA THR A 149 -1.25 12.51 -15.98
C THR A 149 -1.73 13.12 -17.31
N HIS A 150 -1.97 14.43 -17.37
CA HIS A 150 -2.34 15.12 -18.62
C HIS A 150 -1.27 14.97 -19.71
N SER A 151 0.01 14.88 -19.34
CA SER A 151 1.12 14.68 -20.27
C SER A 151 1.35 13.20 -20.62
N LEU A 152 1.34 12.31 -19.62
CA LEU A 152 1.76 10.92 -19.76
C LEU A 152 0.64 10.01 -20.30
N LEU A 153 -0.60 10.19 -19.87
CA LEU A 153 -1.70 9.27 -20.19
C LEU A 153 -1.95 9.10 -21.70
N PRO A 154 -1.86 10.15 -22.55
CA PRO A 154 -1.95 9.96 -24.01
C PRO A 154 -0.87 9.04 -24.58
N ILE A 155 0.36 9.12 -24.07
CA ILE A 155 1.47 8.24 -24.46
C ILE A 155 1.13 6.81 -24.02
N VAL A 156 0.76 6.62 -22.74
CA VAL A 156 0.41 5.30 -22.20
C VAL A 156 -0.67 4.62 -23.04
N ARG A 157 -1.76 5.33 -23.35
CA ARG A 157 -2.85 4.83 -24.19
C ARG A 157 -2.36 4.41 -25.57
N ALA A 158 -1.58 5.25 -26.24
CA ALA A 158 -1.06 4.94 -27.57
C ALA A 158 -0.23 3.64 -27.60
N PHE A 159 0.55 3.39 -26.56
CA PHE A 159 1.37 2.18 -26.45
C PHE A 159 0.55 0.95 -26.05
N THR A 160 -0.30 1.04 -25.03
CA THR A 160 -1.06 -0.11 -24.50
C THR A 160 -2.18 -0.55 -25.46
N GLU A 161 -2.82 0.37 -26.17
CA GLU A 161 -3.88 0.07 -27.14
C GLU A 161 -3.33 -0.78 -28.31
N SER A 162 -2.05 -0.66 -28.65
CA SER A 162 -1.40 -1.50 -29.67
C SER A 162 -1.36 -2.99 -29.30
N ALA A 163 -1.44 -3.31 -28.01
CA ALA A 163 -1.55 -4.66 -27.45
C ALA A 163 -2.98 -5.04 -27.06
N GLY A 164 -3.98 -4.24 -27.43
CA GLY A 164 -5.38 -4.47 -27.06
C GLY A 164 -5.68 -4.20 -25.58
N VAL A 165 -4.84 -3.43 -24.89
CA VAL A 165 -5.01 -3.08 -23.48
C VAL A 165 -5.56 -1.66 -23.36
N GLN A 166 -6.76 -1.54 -22.80
CA GLN A 166 -7.42 -0.25 -22.59
C GLN A 166 -6.90 0.42 -21.32
N CYS A 167 -6.87 1.77 -21.29
CA CYS A 167 -6.47 2.52 -20.11
C CYS A 167 -7.56 3.55 -19.74
N GLU A 168 -8.35 3.21 -18.72
CA GLU A 168 -9.52 3.96 -18.25
C GLU A 168 -9.13 4.90 -17.12
N LEU A 169 -9.51 6.17 -17.24
CA LEU A 169 -9.23 7.18 -16.22
C LEU A 169 -10.37 7.22 -15.19
N ARG A 170 -10.05 7.20 -13.90
CA ARG A 170 -11.03 7.28 -12.79
C ARG A 170 -10.66 8.39 -11.80
N ASP A 171 -11.58 9.31 -11.56
CA ASP A 171 -11.34 10.51 -10.74
C ASP A 171 -11.54 10.25 -9.25
N ILE A 172 -10.43 10.25 -8.51
CA ILE A 172 -10.41 10.16 -7.05
C ILE A 172 -9.79 11.41 -6.41
N SER A 173 -9.72 12.53 -7.15
CA SER A 173 -9.27 13.83 -6.65
C SER A 173 -10.09 14.27 -5.43
N LEU A 174 -9.54 15.18 -4.63
CA LEU A 174 -10.28 15.79 -3.52
C LEU A 174 -11.57 16.45 -4.03
N ALA A 175 -11.50 17.20 -5.13
CA ALA A 175 -12.65 17.83 -5.74
C ALA A 175 -13.71 16.80 -6.19
N GLY A 176 -13.29 15.74 -6.91
CA GLY A 176 -14.18 14.67 -7.36
C GLY A 176 -14.88 13.97 -6.19
N ARG A 177 -14.14 13.64 -5.12
CA ARG A 177 -14.70 13.00 -3.92
C ARG A 177 -15.65 13.90 -3.13
N VAL A 178 -15.38 15.21 -3.06
CA VAL A 178 -16.34 16.18 -2.50
C VAL A 178 -17.63 16.16 -3.32
N LEU A 179 -17.55 16.34 -4.65
CA LEU A 179 -18.72 16.38 -5.52
C LEU A 179 -19.55 15.08 -5.46
N ALA A 180 -18.90 13.90 -5.49
CA ALA A 180 -19.55 12.60 -5.35
C ALA A 180 -20.30 12.43 -4.02
N ASN A 181 -19.84 13.11 -2.98
CA ASN A 181 -20.48 13.10 -1.66
C ASN A 181 -21.53 14.19 -1.48
N PHE A 182 -21.86 15.02 -2.47
CA PHE A 182 -22.94 16.03 -2.41
C PHE A 182 -23.81 16.10 -3.69
N PRO A 183 -24.26 14.97 -4.29
CA PRO A 183 -25.02 14.99 -5.55
C PRO A 183 -26.36 15.74 -5.46
N ASP A 184 -26.95 15.82 -4.26
CA ASP A 184 -28.21 16.50 -3.99
C ASP A 184 -28.08 18.04 -4.14
N ASN A 185 -26.86 18.55 -4.05
CA ASN A 185 -26.51 19.97 -4.20
C ASN A 185 -26.09 20.33 -5.63
N LEU A 186 -26.08 19.37 -6.55
CA LEU A 186 -25.53 19.50 -7.89
C LEU A 186 -26.59 19.34 -8.97
N ASP A 187 -26.50 20.16 -10.01
CA ASP A 187 -27.25 19.99 -11.23
C ASP A 187 -26.87 18.69 -11.95
N SER A 188 -27.75 18.16 -12.80
CA SER A 188 -27.52 16.87 -13.47
C SER A 188 -26.24 16.82 -14.30
N THR A 189 -25.77 17.96 -14.82
CA THR A 189 -24.51 18.09 -15.59
C THR A 189 -23.27 18.25 -14.71
N GLN A 190 -23.44 18.59 -13.43
CA GLN A 190 -22.36 18.76 -12.45
C GLN A 190 -22.12 17.51 -11.61
N ARG A 191 -23.10 16.61 -11.55
CA ARG A 191 -23.00 15.34 -10.82
C ARG A 191 -21.88 14.48 -11.40
N VAL A 192 -21.08 13.93 -10.48
CA VAL A 192 -20.04 12.96 -10.78
C VAL A 192 -20.34 11.67 -10.04
N ASP A 193 -19.83 10.57 -10.57
CA ASP A 193 -19.95 9.26 -9.94
C ASP A 193 -19.02 9.14 -8.73
N ASP A 194 -19.42 8.32 -7.75
CA ASP A 194 -18.54 7.93 -6.64
C ASP A 194 -17.53 6.87 -7.09
N GLU A 195 -16.51 7.33 -7.83
CA GLU A 195 -15.47 6.46 -8.37
C GLU A 195 -14.63 5.79 -7.29
N LEU A 196 -14.49 6.39 -6.10
CA LEU A 196 -13.77 5.74 -5.00
C LEU A 196 -14.50 4.49 -4.52
N SER A 197 -15.82 4.58 -4.32
CA SER A 197 -16.64 3.43 -3.95
C SER A 197 -16.64 2.36 -5.04
N LYS A 198 -16.78 2.75 -6.32
CA LYS A 198 -16.69 1.80 -7.45
C LYS A 198 -15.34 1.10 -7.53
N LEU A 199 -14.24 1.82 -7.31
CA LEU A 199 -12.90 1.24 -7.28
C LEU A 199 -12.70 0.30 -6.10
N GLY A 200 -13.30 0.61 -4.94
CA GLY A 200 -13.30 -0.30 -3.79
C GLY A 200 -13.97 -1.64 -4.09
N GLU A 201 -15.09 -1.63 -4.83
CA GLU A 201 -15.73 -2.87 -5.29
C GLU A 201 -14.90 -3.57 -6.36
N LEU A 202 -14.31 -2.84 -7.32
CA LEU A 202 -13.41 -3.41 -8.32
C LEU A 202 -12.24 -4.15 -7.65
N CYS A 203 -11.62 -3.56 -6.63
CA CYS A 203 -10.48 -4.14 -5.90
C CYS A 203 -10.81 -5.46 -5.17
N LYS A 204 -12.09 -5.81 -5.06
CA LYS A 204 -12.56 -7.10 -4.53
C LYS A 204 -12.83 -8.13 -5.62
N THR A 205 -12.41 -7.87 -6.85
CA THR A 205 -12.59 -8.77 -7.99
C THR A 205 -11.24 -9.18 -8.60
N PRO A 206 -11.16 -10.35 -9.27
CA PRO A 206 -9.96 -10.76 -10.00
C PRO A 206 -9.60 -9.83 -11.18
N ALA A 207 -10.58 -9.06 -11.68
CA ALA A 207 -10.42 -8.20 -12.85
C ALA A 207 -9.71 -6.86 -12.54
N ALA A 208 -9.49 -6.53 -11.27
CA ALA A 208 -8.82 -5.29 -10.91
C ALA A 208 -7.39 -5.24 -11.45
N ASN A 209 -7.09 -4.19 -12.20
CA ASN A 209 -5.72 -3.75 -12.50
C ASN A 209 -5.70 -2.23 -12.38
N VAL A 210 -5.25 -1.73 -11.22
CA VAL A 210 -5.40 -0.32 -10.84
C VAL A 210 -4.02 0.31 -10.64
N ILE A 211 -3.65 1.28 -11.46
CA ILE A 211 -2.50 2.16 -11.25
C ILE A 211 -2.93 3.34 -10.39
N LYS A 212 -2.39 3.40 -9.17
CA LYS A 212 -2.75 4.38 -8.14
C LYS A 212 -1.65 5.41 -7.93
N LEU A 213 -1.92 6.64 -8.36
CA LEU A 213 -1.03 7.79 -8.19
C LEU A 213 -1.19 8.42 -6.79
N PRO A 214 -0.20 9.14 -6.25
CA PRO A 214 -0.34 9.93 -5.04
C PRO A 214 -1.53 10.90 -5.11
N ASN A 215 -2.26 11.03 -3.99
CA ASN A 215 -3.44 11.89 -3.89
C ASN A 215 -3.45 12.64 -2.55
N ILE A 216 -4.24 13.71 -2.46
CA ILE A 216 -4.39 14.48 -1.22
C ILE A 216 -5.14 13.64 -0.18
N SER A 217 -4.50 13.47 0.99
CA SER A 217 -5.17 13.11 2.23
C SER A 217 -5.53 14.39 2.97
N ALA A 218 -6.74 14.90 2.73
CA ALA A 218 -7.06 16.31 2.99
C ALA A 218 -7.03 16.66 4.49
N SER A 219 -6.29 17.72 4.82
CA SER A 219 -6.49 18.47 6.06
C SER A 219 -7.76 19.33 5.99
N ILE A 220 -8.20 19.87 7.12
CA ILE A 220 -9.35 20.79 7.16
C ILE A 220 -9.11 22.04 6.28
N PRO A 221 -7.96 22.74 6.36
CA PRO A 221 -7.70 23.88 5.48
C PRO A 221 -7.79 23.54 3.99
N GLN A 222 -7.18 22.42 3.56
CA GLN A 222 -7.24 21.99 2.15
C GLN A 222 -8.67 21.67 1.70
N LEU A 223 -9.47 21.06 2.58
CA LEU A 223 -10.88 20.83 2.29
C LEU A 223 -11.63 22.15 2.11
N GLU A 224 -11.42 23.12 3.00
CA GLU A 224 -12.08 24.43 2.93
C GLU A 224 -11.69 25.22 1.68
N GLU A 225 -10.42 25.21 1.30
CA GLU A 225 -9.94 25.80 0.05
C GLU A 225 -10.55 25.11 -1.18
N CYS A 226 -10.59 23.78 -1.20
CA CYS A 226 -11.21 23.02 -2.28
C CYS A 226 -12.71 23.32 -2.40
N VAL A 227 -13.43 23.41 -1.28
CA VAL A 227 -14.85 23.76 -1.26
C VAL A 227 -15.06 25.20 -1.73
N ALA A 228 -14.20 26.14 -1.35
CA ALA A 228 -14.26 27.51 -1.84
C ALA A 228 -14.06 27.58 -3.36
N GLU A 229 -13.06 26.89 -3.92
CA GLU A 229 -12.82 26.83 -5.37
C GLU A 229 -13.99 26.22 -6.13
N LEU A 230 -14.57 25.12 -5.63
CA LEU A 230 -15.75 24.51 -6.22
C LEU A 230 -16.95 25.47 -6.24
N ARG A 231 -17.17 26.21 -5.15
CA ARG A 231 -18.25 27.21 -5.08
C ARG A 231 -18.03 28.38 -6.04
N GLU A 232 -16.79 28.86 -6.19
CA GLU A 232 -16.43 29.87 -7.19
C GLU A 232 -16.73 29.40 -8.61
N LYS A 233 -16.56 28.09 -8.87
CA LYS A 233 -16.87 27.44 -10.16
C LYS A 233 -18.36 27.07 -10.32
N GLY A 234 -19.22 27.49 -9.40
CA GLY A 234 -20.67 27.31 -9.49
C GLY A 234 -21.21 25.97 -8.99
N TYR A 235 -20.43 25.18 -8.25
CA TYR A 235 -20.91 23.99 -7.56
C TYR A 235 -21.45 24.39 -6.17
N ASP A 236 -22.75 24.20 -5.90
CA ASP A 236 -23.37 24.65 -4.63
C ASP A 236 -23.15 23.68 -3.45
N VAL A 237 -21.91 23.19 -3.30
CA VAL A 237 -21.52 22.35 -2.17
C VAL A 237 -21.47 23.17 -0.87
N PRO A 238 -21.96 22.67 0.27
CA PRO A 238 -22.07 23.44 1.50
C PRO A 238 -20.70 23.71 2.16
N PRO A 239 -20.47 24.88 2.78
CA PRO A 239 -19.21 25.20 3.46
C PRO A 239 -18.96 24.31 4.69
N PHE A 240 -17.73 23.86 4.93
CA PHE A 240 -17.43 22.93 6.04
C PHE A 240 -17.67 23.54 7.43
N ALA A 241 -17.07 24.70 7.73
CA ALA A 241 -17.07 25.30 9.08
C ALA A 241 -18.46 25.67 9.63
N THR A 242 -19.39 26.09 8.77
CA THR A 242 -20.72 26.59 9.18
C THR A 242 -21.85 25.59 8.96
N SER A 243 -21.50 24.34 8.60
CA SER A 243 -22.46 23.31 8.27
C SER A 243 -22.96 22.51 9.47
N SER A 244 -24.11 21.86 9.30
CA SER A 244 -24.69 20.94 10.27
C SER A 244 -23.81 19.70 10.51
N GLU A 245 -24.01 19.02 11.63
CA GLU A 245 -23.31 17.75 11.94
C GLU A 245 -23.50 16.68 10.85
N GLU A 246 -24.64 16.67 10.17
CA GLU A 246 -24.91 15.73 9.07
C GLU A 246 -23.99 15.97 7.87
N ILE A 247 -23.80 17.22 7.49
CA ILE A 247 -22.89 17.61 6.41
C ILE A 247 -21.43 17.35 6.81
N GLN A 248 -21.06 17.64 8.06
CA GLN A 248 -19.72 17.34 8.58
C GLN A 248 -19.43 15.83 8.54
N LYS A 249 -20.42 14.97 8.81
CA LYS A 249 -20.28 13.50 8.65
C LYS A 249 -20.07 13.07 7.20
N ARG A 250 -20.67 13.75 6.21
CA ARG A 250 -20.38 13.51 4.78
C ARG A 250 -18.94 13.90 4.45
N TYR A 251 -18.49 15.08 4.89
CA TYR A 251 -17.10 15.50 4.71
C TYR A 251 -16.08 14.62 5.43
N ALA A 252 -16.44 14.02 6.57
CA ALA A 252 -15.58 13.07 7.28
C ALA A 252 -15.21 11.83 6.44
N LYS A 253 -16.00 11.49 5.41
CA LYS A 253 -15.65 10.43 4.44
C LYS A 253 -14.57 10.84 3.45
N VAL A 254 -14.33 12.14 3.29
CA VAL A 254 -13.39 12.73 2.32
C VAL A 254 -12.09 13.19 2.99
N LEU A 255 -12.15 13.54 4.28
CA LEU A 255 -11.02 14.01 5.09
C LEU A 255 -9.98 12.91 5.37
N GLY A 256 -8.72 13.33 5.48
CA GLY A 256 -7.59 12.44 5.79
C GLY A 256 -7.36 11.38 4.73
N SER A 257 -6.79 10.24 5.14
CA SER A 257 -6.49 9.12 4.24
C SER A 257 -7.75 8.32 3.89
N ALA A 258 -8.63 8.91 3.08
CA ALA A 258 -9.90 8.31 2.66
C ALA A 258 -9.74 7.24 1.57
N VAL A 259 -8.75 7.39 0.69
CA VAL A 259 -8.58 6.52 -0.50
C VAL A 259 -7.91 5.19 -0.17
N ASN A 260 -6.74 5.23 0.47
CA ASN A 260 -5.93 4.02 0.70
C ASN A 260 -6.68 2.90 1.44
N PRO A 261 -7.50 3.18 2.48
CA PRO A 261 -8.29 2.14 3.14
C PRO A 261 -9.29 1.41 2.27
N VAL A 262 -9.73 2.02 1.16
CA VAL A 262 -10.72 1.46 0.24
C VAL A 262 -10.04 0.59 -0.82
N LEU A 263 -8.86 1.00 -1.30
CA LEU A 263 -8.17 0.31 -2.40
C LEU A 263 -7.23 -0.81 -1.92
N ARG A 264 -6.67 -0.71 -0.71
CA ARG A 264 -5.68 -1.69 -0.16
C ARG A 264 -6.35 -2.95 0.38
N GLU A 265 -7.05 -3.67 -0.49
CA GLU A 265 -7.64 -5.00 -0.24
C GLU A 265 -6.62 -6.12 -0.52
N GLY A 266 -5.36 -5.93 -0.08
CA GLY A 266 -4.25 -6.83 -0.34
C GLY A 266 -3.02 -6.51 0.52
N ASN A 267 -2.06 -7.43 0.57
CA ASN A 267 -0.79 -7.22 1.26
C ASN A 267 0.23 -6.48 0.38
N SER A 268 1.32 -6.01 0.98
CA SER A 268 2.33 -5.21 0.29
C SER A 268 3.45 -6.07 -0.27
N ASP A 269 3.80 -5.90 -1.55
CA ASP A 269 5.10 -6.26 -2.15
C ASP A 269 5.81 -4.96 -2.54
N ARG A 270 6.79 -4.54 -1.72
CA ARG A 270 7.58 -3.33 -1.94
C ARG A 270 9.03 -3.67 -2.20
N ARG A 271 9.56 -3.20 -3.32
CA ARG A 271 10.91 -3.55 -3.78
C ARG A 271 11.49 -2.53 -4.74
N VAL A 272 12.81 -2.51 -4.85
CA VAL A 272 13.52 -1.71 -5.85
C VAL A 272 13.43 -2.44 -7.19
N ALA A 273 13.11 -1.72 -8.27
CA ALA A 273 13.21 -2.27 -9.62
C ALA A 273 14.68 -2.46 -10.02
N LYS A 274 15.00 -3.54 -10.73
CA LYS A 274 16.38 -3.88 -11.10
C LYS A 274 17.12 -2.72 -11.76
N ALA A 275 16.51 -2.06 -12.75
CA ALA A 275 17.09 -0.93 -13.45
C ALA A 275 17.41 0.26 -12.52
N VAL A 276 16.56 0.52 -11.52
CA VAL A 276 16.80 1.58 -10.51
C VAL A 276 17.98 1.22 -9.61
N LYS A 277 18.08 -0.05 -9.20
CA LYS A 277 19.22 -0.53 -8.40
C LYS A 277 20.52 -0.47 -9.19
N GLU A 278 20.53 -0.89 -10.44
CA GLU A 278 21.70 -0.82 -11.32
C GLU A 278 22.16 0.62 -11.56
N PHE A 279 21.20 1.54 -11.76
CA PHE A 279 21.50 2.96 -11.85
C PHE A 279 22.12 3.51 -10.56
N ALA A 280 21.57 3.17 -9.39
CA ALA A 280 22.12 3.58 -8.11
C ALA A 280 23.52 3.00 -7.86
N LYS A 281 23.78 1.77 -8.32
CA LYS A 281 25.11 1.17 -8.24
C LYS A 281 26.13 1.90 -9.11
N ALA A 282 25.74 2.28 -10.33
CA ALA A 282 26.58 3.03 -11.26
C ALA A 282 26.75 4.51 -10.87
N ASN A 283 25.79 5.06 -10.13
CA ASN A 283 25.73 6.47 -9.72
C ASN A 283 25.45 6.57 -8.21
N PRO A 284 26.37 6.09 -7.35
CA PRO A 284 26.13 6.02 -5.91
C PRO A 284 25.88 7.41 -5.33
N HIS A 285 24.81 7.54 -4.57
CA HIS A 285 24.47 8.77 -3.87
C HIS A 285 25.40 8.97 -2.66
N PRO A 286 25.57 10.21 -2.17
CA PRO A 286 26.39 10.46 -0.99
C PRO A 286 25.80 9.78 0.26
N MET A 287 26.69 9.10 0.99
CA MET A 287 26.48 8.53 2.32
C MET A 287 27.48 9.17 3.28
N GLY A 288 26.98 9.74 4.38
CA GLY A 288 27.80 10.37 5.41
C GLY A 288 28.70 9.35 6.13
N ALA A 289 29.95 9.72 6.40
CA ALA A 289 30.92 8.84 7.02
C ALA A 289 30.61 8.62 8.51
N TRP A 290 30.50 7.37 8.92
CA TRP A 290 30.28 7.01 10.31
C TRP A 290 31.59 6.91 11.08
N SER A 291 31.60 7.49 12.29
CA SER A 291 32.73 7.42 13.23
C SER A 291 32.52 6.30 14.24
N PRO A 292 33.55 5.50 14.57
CA PRO A 292 33.47 4.55 15.68
C PRO A 292 33.33 5.24 17.04
N ASP A 293 33.63 6.54 17.12
CA ASP A 293 33.46 7.38 18.32
C ASP A 293 32.10 8.10 18.35
N SER A 294 31.19 7.81 17.41
CA SER A 294 29.87 8.43 17.40
C SER A 294 29.12 8.13 18.70
N LYS A 295 28.52 9.17 19.28
CA LYS A 295 27.67 9.07 20.46
C LYS A 295 26.20 8.87 20.11
N SER A 296 25.86 8.80 18.83
CA SER A 296 24.46 8.64 18.40
C SER A 296 23.95 7.25 18.77
N HIS A 297 22.75 7.20 19.34
CA HIS A 297 22.15 5.94 19.80
C HIS A 297 20.64 6.06 19.91
N VAL A 298 19.95 4.93 19.78
CA VAL A 298 18.52 4.83 20.06
C VAL A 298 18.30 4.64 21.57
N ALA A 299 17.31 5.34 22.12
CA ALA A 299 16.82 5.15 23.48
C ALA A 299 15.33 4.74 23.44
N HIS A 300 14.97 3.73 24.22
CA HIS A 300 13.62 3.20 24.36
C HIS A 300 13.39 2.77 25.80
N MET A 301 12.12 2.57 26.21
CA MET A 301 11.78 2.10 27.56
C MET A 301 12.30 0.67 27.82
N ASP A 302 12.43 0.28 29.08
CA ASP A 302 12.85 -1.09 29.49
C ASP A 302 11.71 -1.95 30.05
N GLY A 303 10.52 -1.37 30.22
CA GLY A 303 9.34 -1.98 30.85
C GLY A 303 8.11 -1.08 30.63
N ASP A 304 6.92 -1.63 30.91
CA ASP A 304 5.67 -0.85 31.00
C ASP A 304 5.24 -0.05 29.75
N ASP A 305 5.80 -0.40 28.59
CA ASP A 305 5.41 0.07 27.26
C ASP A 305 4.40 -0.88 26.60
N PHE A 306 4.00 -0.60 25.35
CA PHE A 306 3.06 -1.47 24.63
C PHE A 306 3.64 -2.87 24.45
N TYR A 307 4.94 -2.96 24.14
CA TYR A 307 5.66 -4.23 24.02
C TYR A 307 5.54 -5.07 25.31
N GLY A 308 5.89 -4.50 26.47
CA GLY A 308 5.98 -5.23 27.73
C GLY A 308 4.64 -5.63 28.36
N SER A 309 3.53 -5.05 27.88
CA SER A 309 2.19 -5.27 28.41
C SER A 309 1.25 -6.04 27.48
N GLU A 310 1.74 -6.45 26.30
CA GLU A 310 0.93 -7.05 25.27
C GLU A 310 0.32 -8.40 25.68
N GLN A 311 -0.98 -8.54 25.47
CA GLN A 311 -1.71 -9.80 25.50
C GLN A 311 -2.32 -10.04 24.12
N SER A 312 -2.50 -11.30 23.73
CA SER A 312 -3.09 -11.64 22.43
C SER A 312 -3.97 -12.89 22.51
N HIS A 313 -5.01 -12.92 21.69
CA HIS A 313 -6.00 -13.97 21.61
C HIS A 313 -6.33 -14.30 20.15
N VAL A 314 -6.41 -15.59 19.82
CA VAL A 314 -6.84 -16.07 18.50
C VAL A 314 -8.29 -16.51 18.60
N VAL A 315 -9.16 -15.87 17.81
CA VAL A 315 -10.58 -16.19 17.73
C VAL A 315 -10.75 -17.61 17.19
N PRO A 316 -11.51 -18.49 17.87
CA PRO A 316 -11.76 -19.85 17.41
C PRO A 316 -12.38 -19.88 16.00
N PHE A 317 -11.95 -20.83 15.17
CA PHE A 317 -12.48 -20.98 13.81
C PHE A 317 -13.96 -21.40 13.79
N ASP A 318 -14.42 -22.08 14.83
CA ASP A 318 -15.78 -22.58 14.99
C ASP A 318 -16.69 -21.59 15.71
N ILE A 319 -16.27 -20.35 15.99
CA ILE A 319 -17.02 -19.40 16.85
C ILE A 319 -18.47 -19.13 16.40
N LYS A 320 -18.75 -19.21 15.09
CA LYS A 320 -20.10 -19.05 14.54
C LYS A 320 -20.92 -20.34 14.54
N GLU A 321 -20.26 -21.50 14.62
CA GLU A 321 -20.88 -22.82 14.66
C GLU A 321 -21.11 -23.29 16.10
N SER A 322 -20.24 -22.87 17.03
CA SER A 322 -20.27 -23.26 18.44
C SER A 322 -21.24 -22.43 19.28
N SER A 323 -21.80 -21.33 18.75
CA SER A 323 -22.72 -20.46 19.47
C SER A 323 -23.86 -19.97 18.56
N THR A 324 -25.11 -20.14 18.99
CA THR A 324 -26.29 -19.58 18.33
C THR A 324 -26.61 -18.14 18.79
N HIS A 325 -25.75 -17.55 19.62
CA HIS A 325 -25.98 -16.21 20.16
C HIS A 325 -25.74 -15.14 19.08
N LYS A 326 -26.62 -14.13 18.99
CA LYS A 326 -26.54 -13.07 17.96
C LYS A 326 -25.27 -12.21 18.02
N ASP A 327 -24.63 -12.16 19.19
CA ASP A 327 -23.37 -11.44 19.43
C ASP A 327 -22.15 -12.40 19.45
N ALA A 328 -22.29 -13.65 18.98
CA ALA A 328 -21.16 -14.57 18.82
C ALA A 328 -20.10 -13.98 17.90
N GLY A 329 -18.83 -14.03 18.31
CA GLY A 329 -17.73 -13.38 17.59
C GLY A 329 -17.76 -11.85 17.67
N VAL A 330 -18.41 -11.26 18.67
CA VAL A 330 -18.39 -9.82 18.91
C VAL A 330 -17.85 -9.54 20.31
N VAL A 331 -16.83 -8.68 20.40
CA VAL A 331 -16.29 -8.22 21.68
C VAL A 331 -16.74 -6.80 22.01
N ARG A 332 -16.72 -6.45 23.30
CA ARG A 332 -16.81 -5.08 23.80
C ARG A 332 -15.55 -4.73 24.59
N ILE A 333 -15.23 -3.44 24.63
CA ILE A 333 -14.14 -2.89 25.42
C ILE A 333 -14.75 -2.06 26.54
N GLU A 334 -14.42 -2.37 27.78
CA GLU A 334 -14.94 -1.71 28.97
C GLU A 334 -13.84 -1.34 29.96
N PHE A 335 -14.01 -0.20 30.63
CA PHE A 335 -13.24 0.21 31.78
C PHE A 335 -14.01 -0.15 33.05
N VAL A 336 -13.33 -0.74 34.02
CA VAL A 336 -13.84 -1.10 35.35
C VAL A 336 -13.03 -0.34 36.39
N SER A 337 -13.67 0.55 37.15
CA SER A 337 -13.01 1.29 38.23
C SER A 337 -12.79 0.44 39.48
N GLU A 338 -11.98 0.93 40.42
CA GLU A 338 -11.70 0.23 41.69
C GLU A 338 -12.95 -0.02 42.55
N ASP A 339 -14.01 0.77 42.42
CA ASP A 339 -15.30 0.56 43.09
C ASP A 339 -16.22 -0.44 42.37
N GLY A 340 -15.77 -1.00 41.25
CA GLY A 340 -16.51 -1.95 40.41
C GLY A 340 -17.46 -1.31 39.39
N SER A 341 -17.56 0.02 39.31
CA SER A 341 -18.36 0.68 38.28
C SER A 341 -17.78 0.41 36.88
N THR A 342 -18.64 0.23 35.88
CA THR A 342 -18.21 -0.11 34.51
C THR A 342 -18.60 0.98 33.52
N LYS A 343 -17.65 1.42 32.69
CA LYS A 343 -17.83 2.34 31.58
C LYS A 343 -17.48 1.64 30.27
N ILE A 344 -18.44 1.55 29.34
CA ILE A 344 -18.18 1.01 28.00
C ILE A 344 -17.34 2.02 27.20
N LEU A 345 -16.14 1.62 26.77
CA LEU A 345 -15.28 2.41 25.89
C LEU A 345 -15.63 2.14 24.43
N LYS A 346 -15.94 0.88 24.09
CA LYS A 346 -16.43 0.49 22.77
C LYS A 346 -17.42 -0.65 22.88
N ASN A 347 -18.65 -0.42 22.42
CA ASN A 347 -19.72 -1.39 22.61
C ASN A 347 -19.61 -2.63 21.72
N LYS A 348 -19.18 -2.48 20.45
CA LYS A 348 -19.13 -3.59 19.49
C LYS A 348 -17.88 -3.53 18.62
N THR A 349 -17.16 -4.64 18.59
CA THR A 349 -16.11 -4.94 17.61
C THR A 349 -16.36 -6.35 17.08
N PRO A 350 -16.92 -6.49 15.86
CA PRO A 350 -17.09 -7.78 15.22
C PRO A 350 -15.72 -8.38 14.86
N LEU A 351 -15.57 -9.67 15.12
CA LEU A 351 -14.38 -10.46 14.82
C LEU A 351 -14.72 -11.58 13.83
N GLN A 352 -13.71 -12.03 13.09
CA GLN A 352 -13.79 -13.13 12.15
C GLN A 352 -13.19 -14.42 12.74
N PRO A 353 -13.63 -15.60 12.28
CA PRO A 353 -12.98 -16.86 12.63
C PRO A 353 -11.48 -16.84 12.35
N GLY A 354 -10.67 -17.29 13.30
CA GLY A 354 -9.21 -17.33 13.19
C GLY A 354 -8.51 -15.97 13.31
N GLU A 355 -9.24 -14.87 13.47
CA GLU A 355 -8.66 -13.53 13.64
C GLU A 355 -7.79 -13.45 14.90
N VAL A 356 -6.64 -12.78 14.79
CA VAL A 356 -5.78 -12.45 15.93
C VAL A 356 -6.15 -11.07 16.44
N ILE A 357 -6.45 -10.96 17.73
CA ILE A 357 -6.60 -9.70 18.43
C ILE A 357 -5.52 -9.59 19.50
N ASP A 358 -5.07 -8.37 19.75
CA ASP A 358 -4.06 -8.06 20.75
C ASP A 358 -4.41 -6.76 21.45
N ALA A 359 -4.05 -6.65 22.72
CA ALA A 359 -4.25 -5.47 23.53
C ALA A 359 -3.03 -5.19 24.42
N SER A 360 -2.70 -3.91 24.56
CA SER A 360 -1.53 -3.43 25.30
C SER A 360 -1.78 -2.05 25.91
N LYS A 361 -0.92 -1.66 26.86
CA LYS A 361 -0.93 -0.33 27.47
C LYS A 361 0.46 0.31 27.49
N MET A 362 0.51 1.63 27.41
CA MET A 362 1.65 2.45 27.77
C MET A 362 1.37 3.05 29.15
N ASP A 363 2.20 2.72 30.15
CA ASP A 363 2.14 3.38 31.47
C ASP A 363 2.71 4.79 31.35
N VAL A 364 1.85 5.79 31.52
CA VAL A 364 2.25 7.19 31.30
C VAL A 364 3.22 7.69 32.38
N ALA A 365 3.14 7.16 33.60
CA ALA A 365 4.10 7.52 34.64
C ALA A 365 5.49 7.00 34.27
N ALA A 366 5.59 5.74 33.86
CA ALA A 366 6.85 5.15 33.40
C ALA A 366 7.41 5.87 32.15
N LEU A 367 6.54 6.23 31.19
CA LEU A 367 6.93 7.00 30.00
C LEU A 367 7.52 8.37 30.37
N ARG A 368 6.91 9.09 31.32
CA ARG A 368 7.39 10.40 31.76
C ARG A 368 8.71 10.30 32.52
N ASP A 369 8.87 9.26 33.33
CA ASP A 369 10.13 8.97 34.03
C ASP A 369 11.24 8.63 33.03
N PHE A 370 10.93 7.82 32.02
CA PHE A 370 11.84 7.54 30.90
C PHE A 370 12.25 8.83 30.19
N TYR A 371 11.31 9.68 29.77
CA TYR A 371 11.65 10.95 29.12
C TYR A 371 12.55 11.82 30.00
N LYS A 372 12.28 11.91 31.30
CA LYS A 372 13.12 12.67 32.23
C LYS A 372 14.55 12.13 32.24
N GLN A 373 14.70 10.81 32.37
CA GLN A 373 16.01 10.15 32.39
C GLN A 373 16.77 10.37 31.07
N GLU A 374 16.12 10.20 29.93
CA GLU A 374 16.75 10.35 28.61
C GLU A 374 17.10 11.80 28.27
N ILE A 375 16.32 12.76 28.75
CA ILE A 375 16.64 14.19 28.66
C ILE A 375 17.90 14.50 29.46
N ASP A 376 17.99 14.01 30.70
CA ASP A 376 19.15 14.23 31.56
C ASP A 376 20.41 13.52 30.99
N ASP A 377 20.27 12.30 30.47
CA ASP A 377 21.40 11.55 29.85
C ASP A 377 21.88 12.18 28.52
N ALA A 378 20.98 12.69 27.67
CA ALA A 378 21.37 13.40 26.45
C ALA A 378 22.22 14.64 26.76
N LYS A 379 21.85 15.36 27.82
CA LYS A 379 22.61 16.51 28.31
C LYS A 379 23.98 16.06 28.80
N ASP A 380 24.05 15.05 29.66
CA ASP A 380 25.30 14.59 30.26
C ASP A 380 26.28 14.06 29.20
N LYS A 381 25.78 13.44 28.13
CA LYS A 381 26.60 12.98 26.99
C LYS A 381 26.97 14.09 26.00
N GLY A 382 26.29 15.24 26.07
CA GLY A 382 26.47 16.36 25.15
C GLY A 382 26.02 16.04 23.73
N VAL A 383 24.85 15.40 23.58
CA VAL A 383 24.24 15.05 22.28
C VAL A 383 22.89 15.76 22.11
N LEU A 384 22.42 15.87 20.88
CA LEU A 384 21.05 16.34 20.62
C LEU A 384 20.04 15.35 21.21
N PHE A 385 18.93 15.86 21.73
CA PHE A 385 17.74 15.07 22.04
C PHE A 385 16.77 15.15 20.87
N SER A 386 16.27 13.99 20.42
CA SER A 386 15.21 13.91 19.43
C SER A 386 14.18 12.84 19.79
N LEU A 387 12.91 13.12 19.49
CA LEU A 387 11.77 12.24 19.64
C LEU A 387 11.24 11.85 18.24
N HIS A 388 11.16 10.55 18.00
CA HIS A 388 10.74 9.97 16.72
C HIS A 388 9.46 9.16 16.90
N LEU A 389 8.35 9.70 16.40
CA LEU A 389 7.01 9.10 16.47
C LEU A 389 6.35 9.11 15.07
N LYS A 390 5.10 8.64 14.97
CA LYS A 390 4.32 8.63 13.73
C LYS A 390 2.96 9.32 13.91
N ALA A 391 2.96 10.52 14.47
CA ALA A 391 1.77 11.24 14.94
C ALA A 391 0.62 11.39 13.93
N THR A 392 0.92 11.58 12.64
CA THR A 392 -0.12 11.69 11.59
C THR A 392 -0.85 10.38 11.35
N MET A 393 -0.13 9.25 11.35
CA MET A 393 -0.74 7.95 11.16
C MET A 393 -1.39 7.50 12.47
N MET A 394 -0.60 7.44 13.55
CA MET A 394 -1.01 7.01 14.87
C MET A 394 -1.71 8.13 15.64
N LYS A 395 -2.77 8.68 15.03
CA LYS A 395 -3.47 9.91 15.40
C LYS A 395 -4.08 10.00 16.81
N VAL A 396 -3.97 8.95 17.61
CA VAL A 396 -4.44 8.92 19.00
C VAL A 396 -3.26 8.72 19.95
N SER A 397 -2.53 7.61 19.84
CA SER A 397 -1.44 7.27 20.76
C SER A 397 -0.27 8.25 20.71
N ASP A 398 0.18 8.58 19.50
CA ASP A 398 1.45 9.27 19.32
C ASP A 398 1.37 10.77 19.68
N PRO A 399 0.29 11.51 19.36
CA PRO A 399 0.10 12.85 19.89
C PRO A 399 0.10 12.90 21.43
N ILE A 400 -0.45 11.90 22.12
CA ILE A 400 -0.44 11.84 23.59
C ILE A 400 0.99 11.61 24.10
N MET A 401 1.72 10.64 23.55
CA MET A 401 3.13 10.39 23.89
C MET A 401 4.01 11.62 23.62
N PHE A 402 3.74 12.35 22.53
CA PHE A 402 4.43 13.58 22.17
C PHE A 402 4.16 14.70 23.19
N GLY A 403 2.89 14.90 23.56
CA GLY A 403 2.50 15.91 24.54
C GLY A 403 3.17 15.70 25.89
N HIS A 404 3.26 14.46 26.37
CA HIS A 404 4.01 14.17 27.59
C HIS A 404 5.50 14.48 27.47
N CYS A 405 6.13 14.26 26.31
CA CYS A 405 7.53 14.67 26.12
C CYS A 405 7.69 16.19 26.19
N VAL A 406 6.78 16.95 25.55
CA VAL A 406 6.78 18.42 25.59
C VAL A 406 6.65 18.92 27.03
N GLU A 407 5.69 18.40 27.79
CA GLU A 407 5.48 18.76 29.19
C GLU A 407 6.67 18.40 30.08
N VAL A 408 7.31 17.24 29.89
CA VAL A 408 8.47 16.83 30.68
C VAL A 408 9.70 17.68 30.34
N PHE A 409 9.90 17.99 29.05
CA PHE A 409 10.99 18.84 28.60
C PHE A 409 10.84 20.27 29.13
N TYR A 410 9.67 20.90 28.97
CA TYR A 410 9.41 22.28 29.40
C TYR A 410 8.72 22.37 30.77
N ARG A 411 8.89 21.37 31.65
CA ARG A 411 8.17 21.24 32.92
C ARG A 411 8.19 22.49 33.80
N ASP A 412 9.32 23.18 33.83
CA ASP A 412 9.52 24.34 34.71
C ASP A 412 8.70 25.54 34.20
N THR A 413 8.67 25.77 32.88
CA THR A 413 7.82 26.78 32.23
C THR A 413 6.34 26.43 32.35
N PHE A 414 5.96 25.18 32.07
CA PHE A 414 4.56 24.74 32.19
C PHE A 414 4.05 24.86 33.64
N ALA A 415 4.88 24.53 34.64
CA ALA A 415 4.52 24.67 36.05
C ALA A 415 4.37 26.14 36.47
N LYS A 416 5.28 27.01 36.01
CA LYS A 416 5.25 28.45 36.30
C LYS A 416 4.03 29.14 35.69
N HIS A 417 3.57 28.69 34.53
CA HIS A 417 2.44 29.27 33.78
C HIS A 417 1.20 28.38 33.74
N ALA A 418 0.99 27.55 34.77
CA ALA A 418 -0.09 26.58 34.81
C ALA A 418 -1.49 27.21 34.70
N GLU A 419 -1.69 28.41 35.26
CA GLU A 419 -2.94 29.16 35.12
C GLU A 419 -3.19 29.57 33.67
N PHE A 420 -2.18 30.09 32.97
CA PHE A 420 -2.26 30.44 31.55
C PHE A 420 -2.59 29.22 30.68
N VAL A 421 -1.87 28.10 30.90
CA VAL A 421 -2.07 26.82 30.19
C VAL A 421 -3.53 26.37 30.32
N LYS A 422 -4.08 26.44 31.53
CA LYS A 422 -5.46 26.04 31.83
C LYS A 422 -6.49 27.00 31.22
N GLU A 423 -6.30 28.31 31.38
CA GLU A 423 -7.23 29.34 30.91
C GLU A 423 -7.34 29.35 29.37
N HIS A 424 -6.20 29.26 28.69
CA HIS A 424 -6.12 29.33 27.23
C HIS A 424 -6.23 27.96 26.54
N GLN A 425 -6.38 26.89 27.33
CA GLN A 425 -6.50 25.50 26.86
C GLN A 425 -5.36 25.13 25.92
N VAL A 426 -4.12 25.36 26.38
CA VAL A 426 -2.93 24.94 25.65
C VAL A 426 -2.92 23.41 25.56
N ASP A 427 -2.74 22.89 24.36
CA ASP A 427 -2.81 21.46 24.05
C ASP A 427 -1.44 20.93 23.66
N ALA A 428 -0.73 20.34 24.62
CA ALA A 428 0.61 19.79 24.39
C ALA A 428 0.63 18.66 23.36
N THR A 429 -0.51 17.99 23.09
CA THR A 429 -0.60 16.95 22.05
C THR A 429 -0.45 17.52 20.63
N LYS A 430 -0.56 18.84 20.48
CA LYS A 430 -0.29 19.59 19.25
C LYS A 430 1.09 20.25 19.22
N GLY A 431 1.90 20.00 20.26
CA GLY A 431 3.26 20.51 20.39
C GLY A 431 3.38 21.95 20.84
N LEU A 432 4.63 22.43 20.93
CA LEU A 432 4.94 23.79 21.39
C LEU A 432 4.35 24.88 20.47
N GLY A 433 4.08 24.54 19.20
CA GLY A 433 3.41 25.44 18.26
C GLY A 433 2.02 25.88 18.73
N ASP A 434 1.25 25.00 19.38
CA ASP A 434 -0.05 25.38 19.96
C ASP A 434 0.14 26.35 21.13
N PHE A 435 1.13 26.13 22.00
CA PHE A 435 1.47 27.06 23.08
C PHE A 435 1.75 28.47 22.53
N TYR A 436 2.63 28.59 21.53
CA TYR A 436 2.93 29.88 20.90
C TYR A 436 1.71 30.50 20.23
N ALA A 437 0.84 29.70 19.59
CA ALA A 437 -0.40 30.20 19.00
C ALA A 437 -1.37 30.76 20.07
N LYS A 438 -1.47 30.12 21.25
CA LYS A 438 -2.27 30.64 22.38
C LYS A 438 -1.69 31.91 22.97
N LEU A 439 -0.36 32.01 23.06
CA LEU A 439 0.33 33.24 23.48
C LEU A 439 0.07 34.39 22.52
N GLU A 440 0.05 34.13 21.22
CA GLU A 440 -0.30 35.17 20.24
C GLU A 440 -1.76 35.62 20.40
N ALA A 441 -2.67 34.66 20.54
CA ALA A 441 -4.10 34.92 20.60
C ALA A 441 -4.56 35.66 21.88
N CYS A 442 -3.81 35.57 22.98
CA CYS A 442 -4.17 36.28 24.22
C CYS A 442 -3.91 37.79 24.15
N GLY A 443 -3.04 38.24 23.25
CA GLY A 443 -2.77 39.67 23.00
C GLY A 443 -1.93 40.39 24.07
N ASP A 444 -1.39 39.68 25.07
CA ASP A 444 -0.51 40.25 26.09
C ASP A 444 0.96 40.18 25.63
N ALA A 445 1.46 41.29 25.09
CA ALA A 445 2.81 41.38 24.55
C ALA A 445 3.91 41.16 25.61
N GLN A 446 3.68 41.59 26.85
CA GLN A 446 4.68 41.45 27.93
C GLN A 446 4.75 40.00 28.41
N LEU A 447 3.59 39.35 28.58
CA LEU A 447 3.51 37.95 28.93
C LEU A 447 4.09 37.07 27.81
N LYS A 448 3.78 37.38 26.55
CA LYS A 448 4.35 36.69 25.38
C LYS A 448 5.88 36.77 25.37
N GLU A 449 6.44 37.97 25.51
CA GLU A 449 7.89 38.17 25.54
C GLU A 449 8.53 37.42 26.71
N GLN A 450 7.93 37.51 27.91
CA GLN A 450 8.41 36.81 29.09
C GLN A 450 8.44 35.28 28.88
N ILE A 451 7.32 34.68 28.46
CA ILE A 451 7.23 33.23 28.31
C ILE A 451 8.10 32.73 27.15
N SER A 452 8.15 33.48 26.04
CA SER A 452 9.02 33.14 24.90
C SER A 452 10.48 33.13 25.31
N ASN A 453 10.94 34.13 26.07
CA ASN A 453 12.29 34.18 26.60
C ASN A 453 12.56 33.00 27.56
N GLU A 454 11.61 32.63 28.42
CA GLU A 454 11.77 31.48 29.31
C GLU A 454 11.88 30.14 28.56
N LEU A 455 11.09 29.95 27.49
CA LEU A 455 11.18 28.79 26.60
C LEU A 455 12.51 28.76 25.84
N GLU A 456 13.00 29.90 25.37
CA GLU A 456 14.30 30.01 24.72
C GLU A 456 15.47 29.81 25.69
N GLU A 457 15.38 30.32 26.91
CA GLU A 457 16.40 30.13 27.96
C GLU A 457 16.55 28.67 28.34
N CYS A 458 15.45 27.89 28.32
CA CYS A 458 15.50 26.43 28.49
C CYS A 458 16.40 25.74 27.44
N LEU A 459 16.55 26.34 26.26
CA LEU A 459 17.39 25.83 25.17
C LEU A 459 18.83 26.39 25.19
N LYS A 460 19.07 27.55 25.82
CA LYS A 460 20.34 28.31 25.72
C LYS A 460 21.29 28.15 26.92
N ASN A 461 20.81 27.91 28.13
CA ASN A 461 21.65 28.00 29.34
C ASN A 461 22.10 26.65 29.94
N CYS A 462 23.42 26.49 30.07
CA CYS A 462 24.15 25.32 30.57
C CYS A 462 24.23 25.17 32.11
N ASP A 463 23.52 26.00 32.88
CA ASP A 463 23.47 25.87 34.35
C ASP A 463 22.10 25.40 34.90
N HIS A 464 21.05 25.28 34.05
CA HIS A 464 19.68 24.87 34.43
C HIS A 464 19.00 23.76 33.58
N VAL A 465 19.69 22.80 32.94
CA VAL A 465 19.90 22.72 31.47
C VAL A 465 19.01 21.62 30.92
N ARG A 466 18.42 21.82 29.74
CA ARG A 466 17.95 20.72 28.87
C ARG A 466 18.97 20.49 27.74
N PRO A 467 19.10 19.27 27.21
CA PRO A 467 19.95 19.03 26.05
C PRO A 467 19.48 19.88 24.86
N PRO A 468 20.38 20.26 23.94
CA PRO A 468 19.96 20.84 22.67
C PRO A 468 19.00 19.90 21.95
N LEU A 469 17.96 20.45 21.33
CA LEU A 469 17.00 19.68 20.55
C LEU A 469 17.47 19.54 19.10
N ALA A 470 17.11 18.44 18.46
CA ALA A 470 17.14 18.36 17.01
C ALA A 470 16.19 19.41 16.40
N MET A 471 16.61 20.01 15.29
CA MET A 471 15.91 21.08 14.60
C MET A 471 15.24 20.57 13.33
N VAL A 472 14.03 21.06 13.09
CA VAL A 472 13.33 20.94 11.80
C VAL A 472 13.77 22.07 10.87
N ASP A 473 13.90 23.27 11.42
CA ASP A 473 14.37 24.48 10.74
C ASP A 473 15.13 25.36 11.75
N SER A 474 16.46 25.32 11.73
CA SER A 474 17.31 26.06 12.66
C SER A 474 17.21 27.57 12.48
N ASP A 475 17.11 28.06 11.23
CA ASP A 475 17.01 29.49 10.92
C ASP A 475 15.75 30.13 11.49
N ARG A 476 14.67 29.34 11.58
CA ARG A 476 13.38 29.77 12.14
C ARG A 476 13.17 29.33 13.59
N GLY A 477 14.14 28.67 14.21
CA GLY A 477 14.04 28.16 15.58
C GLY A 477 13.02 27.03 15.77
N VAL A 478 12.61 26.34 14.70
CA VAL A 478 11.63 25.24 14.77
C VAL A 478 12.33 23.96 15.21
N THR A 479 12.06 23.53 16.43
CA THR A 479 12.61 22.31 17.05
C THR A 479 11.74 21.08 16.74
N ASN A 480 12.28 19.89 17.01
CA ASN A 480 11.54 18.62 17.00
C ASN A 480 10.24 18.64 17.83
N LEU A 481 10.20 19.39 18.94
CA LEU A 481 9.03 19.48 19.82
C LEU A 481 7.97 20.55 19.41
N HIS A 482 8.15 21.23 18.27
CA HIS A 482 7.21 22.26 17.82
C HIS A 482 5.90 21.68 17.29
N VAL A 483 5.96 20.72 16.35
CA VAL A 483 4.79 20.11 15.73
C VAL A 483 4.98 18.58 15.69
N PRO A 484 4.01 17.78 16.19
CA PRO A 484 4.14 16.32 16.29
C PRO A 484 4.39 15.60 14.97
N SER A 485 4.00 16.19 13.84
CA SER A 485 4.11 15.59 12.51
C SER A 485 5.36 15.99 11.73
N ASP A 486 6.23 16.86 12.28
CA ASP A 486 7.40 17.34 11.53
C ASP A 486 8.51 16.30 11.45
N ILE A 487 8.75 15.56 12.55
CA ILE A 487 9.74 14.46 12.61
C ILE A 487 9.00 13.14 12.69
N ILE A 488 8.92 12.45 11.55
CA ILE A 488 8.21 11.18 11.40
C ILE A 488 9.25 10.04 11.36
N ILE A 489 9.14 9.07 12.26
CA ILE A 489 10.17 8.04 12.54
C ILE A 489 10.71 7.33 11.29
N ASP A 490 9.84 6.87 10.39
CA ASP A 490 10.19 6.12 9.18
C ASP A 490 11.01 6.94 8.18
N ALA A 491 10.83 8.26 8.13
CA ALA A 491 11.61 9.15 7.26
C ALA A 491 12.83 9.76 7.97
N SER A 492 12.64 10.17 9.23
CA SER A 492 13.66 10.86 10.03
C SER A 492 14.81 9.95 10.44
N MET A 493 14.53 8.69 10.82
CA MET A 493 15.58 7.75 11.20
C MET A 493 16.50 7.42 10.02
N PRO A 494 16.02 7.02 8.84
CA PRO A 494 16.90 6.78 7.69
C PRO A 494 17.64 8.03 7.21
N ALA A 495 17.02 9.22 7.29
CA ALA A 495 17.69 10.47 6.95
C ALA A 495 18.88 10.73 7.88
N ALA A 496 18.70 10.58 9.20
CA ALA A 496 19.79 10.73 10.17
C ALA A 496 20.88 9.66 9.96
N LEU A 497 20.47 8.40 9.69
CA LEU A 497 21.41 7.30 9.44
C LEU A 497 22.28 7.53 8.19
N ARG A 498 21.71 8.11 7.13
CA ARG A 498 22.41 8.52 5.93
C ARG A 498 23.38 9.68 6.19
N GLU A 499 23.02 10.61 7.06
CA GLU A 499 23.84 11.78 7.44
C GLU A 499 24.79 11.47 8.62
N SER A 500 25.50 10.34 8.55
CA SER A 500 26.51 9.94 9.55
C SER A 500 25.95 9.67 10.97
N GLY A 501 24.65 9.40 11.09
CA GLY A 501 24.00 9.27 12.39
C GLY A 501 23.83 10.62 13.08
N LYS A 502 23.58 11.70 12.34
CA LYS A 502 23.47 13.06 12.90
C LYS A 502 22.14 13.72 12.55
N MET A 503 21.75 14.72 13.33
CA MET A 503 20.65 15.63 13.03
C MET A 503 21.12 17.08 13.16
N TRP A 504 20.36 18.01 12.59
CA TRP A 504 20.68 19.43 12.65
C TRP A 504 20.41 19.99 14.05
N GLY A 505 21.41 20.68 14.61
CA GLY A 505 21.33 21.36 15.90
C GLY A 505 20.89 22.82 15.79
N PRO A 506 20.73 23.51 16.93
CA PRO A 506 20.34 24.93 16.98
C PRO A 506 21.34 25.89 16.30
N ASP A 507 22.59 25.47 16.15
CA ASP A 507 23.66 26.21 15.45
C ASP A 507 23.60 26.05 13.92
N GLY A 508 22.66 25.24 13.42
CA GLY A 508 22.55 24.93 12.00
C GLY A 508 23.62 23.96 11.51
N GLU A 509 24.24 23.17 12.41
CA GLU A 509 25.24 22.16 12.07
C GLU A 509 24.78 20.74 12.45
N LEU A 510 25.38 19.71 11.85
CA LEU A 510 25.07 18.32 12.14
C LEU A 510 25.76 17.85 13.43
N ALA A 511 25.01 17.29 14.38
CA ALA A 511 25.52 16.78 15.65
C ALA A 511 25.01 15.36 15.97
N ASP A 512 25.80 14.64 16.78
CA ASP A 512 25.40 13.33 17.31
C ASP A 512 24.12 13.45 18.14
N THR A 513 23.25 12.46 18.04
CA THR A 513 21.86 12.56 18.48
C THR A 513 21.42 11.31 19.23
N LYS A 514 20.72 11.50 20.36
CA LYS A 514 19.94 10.47 21.02
C LYS A 514 18.55 10.39 20.37
N TYR A 515 18.29 9.30 19.68
CA TYR A 515 17.01 9.02 19.03
C TYR A 515 16.05 8.35 20.00
N VAL A 516 15.15 9.12 20.61
CA VAL A 516 14.14 8.61 21.54
C VAL A 516 12.97 8.01 20.77
N ILE A 517 12.78 6.71 20.93
CA ILE A 517 11.67 5.91 20.39
C ILE A 517 11.09 5.15 21.59
N PRO A 518 10.02 5.65 22.24
CA PRO A 518 9.63 5.15 23.56
C PRO A 518 9.33 3.65 23.61
N ASP A 519 8.54 3.15 22.67
CA ASP A 519 8.11 1.75 22.65
C ASP A 519 9.14 0.83 21.99
N ARG A 520 9.42 -0.31 22.64
CA ARG A 520 10.44 -1.26 22.19
C ARG A 520 10.10 -2.08 20.97
N SER A 521 8.83 -2.17 20.57
CA SER A 521 8.39 -3.09 19.52
C SER A 521 9.23 -2.97 18.24
N TYR A 522 9.67 -1.75 17.92
CA TYR A 522 10.39 -1.46 16.69
C TYR A 522 11.70 -0.67 16.91
N ALA A 523 11.90 -0.07 18.09
CA ALA A 523 13.10 0.71 18.41
C ALA A 523 14.40 -0.13 18.29
N THR A 524 14.33 -1.41 18.65
CA THR A 524 15.45 -2.37 18.59
C THR A 524 16.02 -2.55 17.19
N SER A 525 15.18 -2.45 16.16
CA SER A 525 15.62 -2.54 14.76
C SER A 525 16.52 -1.37 14.38
N TYR A 526 16.11 -0.13 14.67
CA TYR A 526 16.94 1.04 14.40
C TYR A 526 18.20 1.08 15.26
N LYS A 527 18.12 0.63 16.51
CA LYS A 527 19.28 0.47 17.39
C LYS A 527 20.36 -0.39 16.71
N LYS A 528 19.98 -1.52 16.12
CA LYS A 528 20.92 -2.37 15.38
C LYS A 528 21.54 -1.70 14.17
N VAL A 529 20.78 -0.87 13.43
CA VAL A 529 21.35 -0.13 12.29
C VAL A 529 22.40 0.87 12.76
N VAL A 530 22.13 1.61 13.84
CA VAL A 530 23.09 2.57 14.43
C VAL A 530 24.35 1.83 14.89
N GLU A 531 24.22 0.79 15.71
CA GLU A 531 25.35 -0.02 16.20
C GLU A 531 26.19 -0.57 15.03
N HIS A 532 25.52 -1.10 14.00
CA HIS A 532 26.17 -1.67 12.83
C HIS A 532 26.91 -0.64 11.98
N CYS A 533 26.40 0.59 11.86
CA CYS A 533 27.10 1.66 11.16
C CYS A 533 28.29 2.23 11.96
N ILE A 534 28.19 2.27 13.29
CA ILE A 534 29.33 2.61 14.16
C ILE A 534 30.45 1.57 14.01
N GLU A 535 30.10 0.28 13.99
CA GLU A 535 31.09 -0.81 13.91
C GLU A 535 31.72 -0.94 12.50
N HIS A 536 30.93 -0.77 11.44
CA HIS A 536 31.36 -1.10 10.08
C HIS A 536 31.41 0.09 9.10
N GLY A 537 31.16 1.31 9.58
CA GLY A 537 31.10 2.51 8.76
C GLY A 537 29.79 2.64 7.97
N ALA A 538 29.74 3.58 7.02
CA ALA A 538 28.57 3.77 6.16
C ALA A 538 28.33 2.55 5.23
N PHE A 539 27.11 2.41 4.72
CA PHE A 539 26.84 1.51 3.59
C PHE A 539 27.42 2.07 2.30
N ASP A 540 27.76 1.19 1.36
CA ASP A 540 28.22 1.55 0.02
C ASP A 540 27.12 1.22 -1.00
N PRO A 541 26.41 2.23 -1.54
CA PRO A 541 25.35 2.03 -2.53
C PRO A 541 25.83 1.33 -3.82
N SER A 542 27.13 1.39 -4.15
CA SER A 542 27.69 0.77 -5.35
C SER A 542 27.79 -0.75 -5.26
N THR A 543 27.85 -1.30 -4.04
CA THR A 543 28.08 -2.74 -3.80
C THR A 543 26.99 -3.40 -2.97
N MET A 544 26.24 -2.65 -2.16
CA MET A 544 25.26 -3.25 -1.25
C MET A 544 24.13 -4.00 -1.96
N GLY A 545 23.65 -5.06 -1.32
CA GLY A 545 22.48 -5.83 -1.73
C GLY A 545 21.20 -5.01 -1.64
N ALA A 546 20.10 -5.60 -2.09
CA ALA A 546 18.76 -5.03 -2.00
C ALA A 546 17.92 -5.72 -0.92
N VAL A 547 17.16 -4.94 -0.17
CA VAL A 547 16.18 -5.45 0.77
C VAL A 547 14.78 -5.14 0.27
N SER A 548 14.04 -6.20 -0.05
CA SER A 548 12.62 -6.09 -0.40
C SER A 548 11.75 -6.36 0.83
N ASN A 549 10.49 -5.96 0.78
CA ASN A 549 9.55 -6.17 1.87
C ASN A 549 8.23 -6.79 1.39
N VAL A 550 7.82 -7.86 2.06
CA VAL A 550 6.49 -8.44 2.01
C VAL A 550 5.77 -8.09 3.31
N GLY A 551 4.83 -7.15 3.24
CA GLY A 551 4.21 -6.53 4.40
C GLY A 551 2.75 -6.93 4.61
N LEU A 552 2.43 -7.42 5.80
CA LEU A 552 1.05 -7.67 6.23
C LEU A 552 0.33 -6.34 6.46
N MET A 553 -0.63 -6.01 5.60
CA MET A 553 -1.36 -4.73 5.69
C MET A 553 -2.84 -4.80 5.32
N ALA A 554 -3.28 -5.89 4.68
CA ALA A 554 -4.63 -5.99 4.14
C ALA A 554 -5.68 -5.77 5.23
N GLN A 555 -6.74 -5.03 4.89
CA GLN A 555 -7.89 -4.77 5.77
C GLN A 555 -7.52 -4.11 7.13
N LYS A 556 -6.54 -3.20 7.10
CA LYS A 556 -6.03 -2.44 8.26
C LYS A 556 -5.46 -3.33 9.36
N ALA A 557 -4.59 -4.27 8.97
CA ALA A 557 -3.93 -5.17 9.91
C ALA A 557 -3.16 -4.41 11.01
N GLN A 558 -3.19 -4.96 12.22
CA GLN A 558 -2.41 -4.53 13.39
C GLN A 558 -2.68 -3.07 13.80
N GLU A 559 -1.65 -2.29 14.14
CA GLU A 559 -1.77 -0.95 14.71
C GLU A 559 -2.52 0.04 13.80
N TYR A 560 -2.47 -0.17 12.47
CA TYR A 560 -3.10 0.76 11.52
C TYR A 560 -4.62 0.62 11.50
N GLY A 561 -5.15 -0.42 12.15
CA GLY A 561 -6.57 -0.60 12.43
C GLY A 561 -6.97 -0.18 13.85
N SER A 562 -6.07 0.32 14.70
CA SER A 562 -6.32 0.46 16.14
C SER A 562 -6.98 1.77 16.57
N HIS A 563 -7.11 2.76 15.67
CA HIS A 563 -7.47 4.14 16.06
C HIS A 563 -8.79 4.25 16.82
N ASP A 564 -9.80 3.49 16.39
CA ASP A 564 -11.13 3.47 17.00
C ASP A 564 -11.23 2.52 18.21
N LYS A 565 -10.07 2.04 18.67
CA LYS A 565 -9.85 1.10 19.77
C LYS A 565 -8.64 1.52 20.63
N THR A 566 -8.23 2.79 20.55
CA THR A 566 -7.17 3.38 21.37
C THR A 566 -7.81 4.40 22.31
N PHE A 567 -7.54 4.30 23.60
CA PHE A 567 -8.19 5.10 24.64
C PHE A 567 -7.17 5.58 25.66
N GLU A 568 -7.34 6.81 26.13
CA GLU A 568 -6.73 7.26 27.38
C GLU A 568 -7.57 6.74 28.54
N ALA A 569 -6.94 6.08 29.50
CA ALA A 569 -7.59 5.50 30.65
C ALA A 569 -8.19 6.62 31.54
N PRO A 570 -9.50 6.56 31.86
CA PRO A 570 -10.19 7.68 32.50
C PRO A 570 -9.86 7.85 33.99
N ALA A 571 -9.44 6.76 34.65
CA ALA A 571 -9.11 6.71 36.07
C ALA A 571 -8.31 5.43 36.35
N GLN A 572 -7.89 5.26 37.60
CA GLN A 572 -7.32 4.00 38.06
C GLN A 572 -8.38 2.87 38.04
N GLY A 573 -8.00 1.71 37.52
CA GLY A 573 -8.88 0.57 37.36
C GLY A 573 -8.33 -0.45 36.37
N SER A 574 -9.20 -1.03 35.55
CA SER A 574 -8.87 -2.07 34.59
C SER A 574 -9.61 -1.87 33.27
N ILE A 575 -8.93 -2.04 32.14
CA ILE A 575 -9.57 -2.10 30.82
C ILE A 575 -9.60 -3.57 30.37
N ARG A 576 -10.80 -4.02 29.96
CA ARG A 576 -11.09 -5.40 29.59
C ARG A 576 -11.63 -5.51 28.18
N VAL A 577 -11.21 -6.57 27.49
CA VAL A 577 -11.85 -7.05 26.26
C VAL A 577 -12.74 -8.22 26.61
N VAL A 578 -14.04 -8.06 26.39
CA VAL A 578 -15.06 -9.01 26.87
C VAL A 578 -15.87 -9.56 25.71
N ALA A 579 -15.97 -10.89 25.60
CA ALA A 579 -16.87 -11.57 24.68
C ALA A 579 -18.32 -11.24 25.05
N ARG A 580 -19.09 -10.72 24.08
CA ARG A 580 -20.44 -10.19 24.37
C ARG A 580 -21.49 -11.27 24.62
N ASP A 581 -21.29 -12.46 24.06
CA ASP A 581 -22.21 -13.58 24.18
C ASP A 581 -22.04 -14.36 25.48
N THR A 582 -20.80 -14.59 25.93
CA THR A 582 -20.50 -15.34 27.16
C THR A 582 -20.24 -14.46 28.38
N GLY A 583 -19.81 -13.22 28.18
CA GLY A 583 -19.29 -12.35 29.24
C GLY A 583 -17.86 -12.70 29.67
N GLU A 584 -17.19 -13.61 28.95
CA GLU A 584 -15.80 -14.00 29.21
C GLU A 584 -14.83 -12.83 28.96
N VAL A 585 -13.92 -12.62 29.90
CA VAL A 585 -12.83 -11.65 29.76
C VAL A 585 -11.69 -12.33 29.00
N LEU A 586 -11.42 -11.86 27.77
CA LEU A 586 -10.40 -12.42 26.91
C LEU A 586 -9.01 -11.84 27.22
N MET A 587 -8.96 -10.55 27.54
CA MET A 587 -7.75 -9.80 27.88
C MET A 587 -8.08 -8.72 28.92
N GLU A 588 -7.15 -8.45 29.83
CA GLU A 588 -7.32 -7.49 30.93
C GLU A 588 -6.01 -6.78 31.27
N HIS A 589 -6.07 -5.45 31.40
CA HIS A 589 -4.94 -4.60 31.76
C HIS A 589 -5.30 -3.67 32.91
N ASN A 590 -4.52 -3.71 33.99
CA ASN A 590 -4.58 -2.68 35.02
C ASN A 590 -4.07 -1.36 34.45
N VAL A 591 -4.82 -0.27 34.64
CA VAL A 591 -4.49 1.05 34.11
C VAL A 591 -4.58 2.11 35.18
N LYS A 592 -3.79 3.17 35.03
CA LYS A 592 -3.89 4.42 35.79
C LYS A 592 -4.54 5.50 34.92
N GLN A 593 -5.00 6.58 35.54
CA GLN A 593 -5.49 7.74 34.79
C GLN A 593 -4.40 8.24 33.82
N GLY A 594 -4.76 8.44 32.56
CA GLY A 594 -3.85 8.91 31.53
C GLY A 594 -3.11 7.81 30.76
N ASP A 595 -3.05 6.57 31.28
CA ASP A 595 -2.42 5.45 30.55
C ASP A 595 -3.03 5.30 29.15
N ILE A 596 -2.20 5.05 28.14
CA ILE A 596 -2.66 4.86 26.77
C ILE A 596 -2.90 3.38 26.57
N TRP A 597 -4.15 2.96 26.36
CA TRP A 597 -4.52 1.58 26.08
C TRP A 597 -4.93 1.41 24.62
N ARG A 598 -4.58 0.29 24.00
CA ARG A 598 -4.86 0.00 22.58
C ARG A 598 -5.25 -1.45 22.36
N MET A 599 -6.17 -1.69 21.41
CA MET A 599 -6.43 -3.01 20.83
C MET A 599 -6.27 -3.01 19.30
N CYS A 600 -5.59 -4.02 18.75
CA CYS A 600 -5.40 -4.23 17.32
C CYS A 600 -6.13 -5.50 16.82
N GLN A 601 -6.20 -5.64 15.49
CA GLN A 601 -6.92 -6.71 14.80
C GLN A 601 -6.14 -7.16 13.55
N THR A 602 -5.99 -8.46 13.37
CA THR A 602 -5.32 -9.06 12.22
C THR A 602 -6.08 -10.30 11.77
N LYS A 603 -6.79 -10.19 10.65
CA LYS A 603 -7.65 -11.27 10.14
C LYS A 603 -6.83 -12.40 9.54
N ASP A 604 -7.40 -13.59 9.55
CA ASP A 604 -6.72 -14.81 9.13
C ASP A 604 -6.42 -14.86 7.62
N SER A 605 -7.36 -14.45 6.77
CA SER A 605 -7.15 -14.45 5.32
C SER A 605 -6.01 -13.52 4.86
N PRO A 606 -5.86 -12.28 5.38
CA PRO A 606 -4.64 -11.50 5.22
C PRO A 606 -3.35 -12.23 5.61
N ILE A 607 -3.34 -13.01 6.69
CA ILE A 607 -2.14 -13.75 7.14
C ILE A 607 -1.80 -14.87 6.17
N GLN A 608 -2.79 -15.64 5.71
CA GLN A 608 -2.60 -16.69 4.70
C GLN A 608 -2.02 -16.12 3.40
N ASP A 609 -2.60 -15.03 2.89
CA ASP A 609 -2.09 -14.37 1.69
C ASP A 609 -0.68 -13.80 1.87
N TRP A 610 -0.38 -13.25 3.05
CA TRP A 610 0.96 -12.73 3.37
C TRP A 610 2.02 -13.85 3.35
N VAL A 611 1.71 -15.03 3.87
CA VAL A 611 2.58 -16.23 3.79
C VAL A 611 2.74 -16.68 2.34
N ARG A 612 1.65 -16.78 1.58
CA ARG A 612 1.68 -17.11 0.15
C ARG A 612 2.59 -16.15 -0.63
N LEU A 613 2.45 -14.85 -0.40
CA LEU A 613 3.25 -13.81 -1.05
C LEU A 613 4.73 -13.92 -0.68
N ALA A 614 5.05 -14.21 0.58
CA ALA A 614 6.42 -14.43 1.02
C ALA A 614 7.08 -15.61 0.29
N VAL A 615 6.38 -16.75 0.18
CA VAL A 615 6.87 -17.91 -0.58
C VAL A 615 7.05 -17.57 -2.06
N ALA A 616 6.08 -16.89 -2.67
CA ALA A 616 6.16 -16.47 -4.07
C ALA A 616 7.38 -15.55 -4.33
N ARG A 617 7.65 -14.59 -3.43
CA ARG A 617 8.81 -13.69 -3.54
C ARG A 617 10.13 -14.41 -3.32
N ALA A 618 10.23 -15.28 -2.32
CA ALA A 618 11.42 -16.11 -2.09
C ALA A 618 11.74 -16.95 -3.34
N ARG A 619 10.71 -17.55 -3.95
CA ARG A 619 10.84 -18.33 -5.18
C ARG A 619 11.28 -17.50 -6.37
N ALA A 620 10.66 -16.34 -6.58
CA ALA A 620 10.95 -15.48 -7.73
C ALA A 620 12.32 -14.80 -7.65
N THR A 621 12.87 -14.61 -6.45
CA THR A 621 14.15 -13.90 -6.24
C THR A 621 15.31 -14.81 -5.87
N GLU A 622 15.03 -16.08 -5.55
CA GLU A 622 16.00 -17.03 -4.98
C GLU A 622 16.74 -16.48 -3.74
N SER A 623 16.17 -15.46 -3.09
CA SER A 623 16.72 -14.79 -1.91
C SER A 623 16.04 -15.30 -0.65
N PRO A 624 16.75 -15.35 0.50
CA PRO A 624 16.15 -15.73 1.76
C PRO A 624 14.99 -14.81 2.13
N ALA A 625 13.88 -15.41 2.56
CA ALA A 625 12.73 -14.71 3.11
C ALA A 625 12.71 -14.89 4.63
N ILE A 626 12.88 -13.79 5.35
CA ILE A 626 12.96 -13.78 6.81
C ILE A 626 11.67 -13.15 7.33
N PHE A 627 10.89 -13.91 8.09
CA PHE A 627 9.76 -13.41 8.88
C PHE A 627 10.27 -12.73 10.15
N TRP A 628 9.96 -11.45 10.32
CA TRP A 628 10.42 -10.65 11.46
C TRP A 628 9.33 -10.68 12.53
N LEU A 629 9.39 -11.70 13.38
CA LEU A 629 8.40 -11.98 14.41
C LEU A 629 9.10 -12.29 15.71
N ASP A 630 8.74 -11.55 16.76
CA ASP A 630 9.31 -11.73 18.08
C ASP A 630 8.49 -12.71 18.93
N ALA A 631 9.03 -13.89 19.21
CA ALA A 631 8.34 -14.90 20.01
C ALA A 631 8.03 -14.44 21.45
N THR A 632 8.65 -13.37 21.96
CA THR A 632 8.33 -12.81 23.28
C THR A 632 7.21 -11.78 23.26
N ARG A 633 6.73 -11.36 22.08
CA ARG A 633 5.48 -10.60 21.92
C ARG A 633 4.30 -11.56 21.77
N ALA A 634 3.24 -11.35 22.53
CA ALA A 634 2.08 -12.23 22.52
C ALA A 634 1.41 -12.29 21.13
N HIS A 635 1.34 -11.15 20.44
CA HIS A 635 0.80 -11.07 19.08
C HIS A 635 1.65 -11.85 18.07
N ASP A 636 2.96 -11.58 18.05
CA ASP A 636 3.87 -12.23 17.11
C ASP A 636 3.97 -13.74 17.39
N ALA A 637 3.92 -14.19 18.65
CA ALA A 637 3.86 -15.61 18.98
C ALA A 637 2.65 -16.32 18.34
N ASN A 638 1.49 -15.65 18.26
CA ASN A 638 0.31 -16.15 17.55
C ASN A 638 0.51 -16.12 16.03
N LEU A 639 1.15 -15.08 15.49
CA LEU A 639 1.51 -15.03 14.06
C LEU A 639 2.50 -16.13 13.68
N ILE A 640 3.50 -16.43 14.51
CA ILE A 640 4.47 -17.51 14.27
C ILE A 640 3.74 -18.84 14.06
N GLN A 641 2.81 -19.18 14.95
CA GLN A 641 2.03 -20.42 14.83
C GLN A 641 1.21 -20.48 13.51
N LYS A 642 0.65 -19.35 13.09
CA LYS A 642 -0.07 -19.25 11.82
C LYS A 642 0.87 -19.39 10.62
N VAL A 643 2.02 -18.72 10.64
CA VAL A 643 3.06 -18.81 9.60
C VAL A 643 3.53 -20.26 9.45
N GLU A 644 3.90 -20.92 10.56
CA GLU A 644 4.32 -22.32 10.55
C GLU A 644 3.23 -23.28 10.04
N THR A 645 1.95 -22.95 10.28
CA THR A 645 0.83 -23.70 9.75
C THR A 645 0.70 -23.52 8.24
N TYR A 646 0.61 -22.28 7.77
CA TYR A 646 0.35 -21.98 6.35
C TYR A 646 1.53 -22.23 5.43
N LEU A 647 2.77 -22.21 5.93
CA LEU A 647 3.92 -22.65 5.14
C LEU A 647 3.81 -24.12 4.69
N LYS A 648 3.01 -24.96 5.36
CA LYS A 648 2.77 -26.36 4.98
C LYS A 648 1.86 -26.49 3.75
N ASP A 649 1.12 -25.44 3.40
CA ASP A 649 0.23 -25.41 2.24
C ASP A 649 0.98 -25.01 0.95
N HIS A 650 2.28 -24.76 1.03
CA HIS A 650 3.11 -24.31 -0.07
C HIS A 650 4.33 -25.22 -0.30
N ASP A 651 4.77 -25.31 -1.56
CA ASP A 651 6.05 -25.93 -1.87
C ASP A 651 7.21 -25.00 -1.48
N THR A 652 7.87 -25.32 -0.37
CA THR A 652 9.03 -24.61 0.16
C THR A 652 10.35 -25.29 -0.19
N THR A 653 10.33 -26.34 -1.02
CA THR A 653 11.54 -27.08 -1.41
C THR A 653 12.57 -26.15 -2.04
N GLY A 654 13.79 -26.14 -1.52
CA GLY A 654 14.89 -25.31 -2.03
C GLY A 654 14.79 -23.82 -1.69
N LEU A 655 13.83 -23.39 -0.87
CA LEU A 655 13.78 -22.02 -0.35
C LEU A 655 14.45 -21.90 1.01
N ASP A 656 15.04 -20.74 1.26
CA ASP A 656 15.54 -20.33 2.57
C ASP A 656 14.50 -19.42 3.23
N ILE A 657 13.59 -20.01 4.01
CA ILE A 657 12.56 -19.29 4.76
C ILE A 657 12.83 -19.45 6.25
N ARG A 658 12.94 -18.32 6.96
CA ARG A 658 13.30 -18.29 8.38
C ARG A 658 12.35 -17.40 9.17
N ILE A 659 12.23 -17.65 10.47
CA ILE A 659 11.54 -16.77 11.42
C ILE A 659 12.59 -16.27 12.42
N MET A 660 12.68 -14.96 12.61
CA MET A 660 13.64 -14.31 13.51
C MET A 660 12.99 -13.12 14.22
N ALA A 661 13.39 -12.87 15.47
CA ALA A 661 13.03 -11.63 16.15
C ALA A 661 13.58 -10.42 15.35
N PRO A 662 12.87 -9.26 15.32
CA PRO A 662 13.25 -8.11 14.50
C PRO A 662 14.71 -7.65 14.67
N GLU A 663 15.25 -7.69 15.89
CA GLU A 663 16.65 -7.35 16.18
C GLU A 663 17.64 -8.25 15.42
N HIS A 664 17.47 -9.57 15.52
CA HIS A 664 18.33 -10.54 14.84
C HIS A 664 18.11 -10.55 13.32
N ALA A 665 16.86 -10.36 12.87
CA ALA A 665 16.52 -10.28 11.46
C ALA A 665 17.18 -9.05 10.82
N MET A 666 17.21 -7.91 11.51
CA MET A 666 17.91 -6.70 11.10
C MET A 666 19.41 -6.96 10.98
N GLU A 667 20.05 -7.54 12.00
CA GLU A 667 21.49 -7.82 11.98
C GLU A 667 21.91 -8.71 10.81
N GLU A 668 21.22 -9.84 10.59
CA GLU A 668 21.47 -10.74 9.44
C GLU A 668 21.27 -9.99 8.12
N THR A 669 20.21 -9.17 8.01
CA THR A 669 19.91 -8.40 6.80
C THR A 669 21.00 -7.37 6.50
N LEU A 670 21.47 -6.61 7.50
CA LEU A 670 22.54 -5.63 7.34
C LEU A 670 23.85 -6.31 6.90
N MET A 671 24.19 -7.45 7.52
CA MET A 671 25.36 -8.24 7.17
C MET A 671 25.31 -8.80 5.75
N ARG A 672 24.14 -9.28 5.31
CA ARG A 672 23.91 -9.74 3.93
C ARG A 672 24.02 -8.58 2.94
N SER A 673 23.39 -7.45 3.24
CA SER A 673 23.44 -6.24 2.41
C SER A 673 24.87 -5.76 2.18
N ARG A 674 25.74 -5.75 3.21
CA ARG A 674 27.17 -5.41 3.03
C ARG A 674 27.94 -6.38 2.15
N LYS A 675 27.53 -7.65 2.09
CA LYS A 675 28.10 -8.67 1.21
C LYS A 675 27.55 -8.62 -0.22
N GLY A 676 26.71 -7.62 -0.54
CA GLY A 676 26.06 -7.52 -1.84
C GLY A 676 24.92 -8.53 -2.04
N LEU A 677 24.42 -9.14 -0.97
CA LEU A 677 23.39 -10.18 -1.02
C LEU A 677 22.00 -9.61 -0.69
N ASP A 678 21.01 -10.04 -1.46
CA ASP A 678 19.64 -9.58 -1.33
C ASP A 678 18.88 -10.32 -0.22
N THR A 679 17.89 -9.69 0.39
CA THR A 679 17.04 -10.30 1.43
C THR A 679 15.58 -9.88 1.26
N VAL A 680 14.65 -10.81 1.43
CA VAL A 680 13.22 -10.50 1.52
C VAL A 680 12.84 -10.40 2.99
N SER A 681 12.55 -9.19 3.46
CA SER A 681 11.98 -8.97 4.79
C SER A 681 10.47 -9.24 4.74
N VAL A 682 9.97 -10.09 5.62
CA VAL A 682 8.55 -10.48 5.68
C VAL A 682 8.02 -10.02 7.03
N THR A 683 7.23 -8.95 7.05
CA THR A 683 6.97 -8.20 8.28
C THR A 683 5.51 -7.85 8.50
N GLY A 684 5.17 -7.51 9.74
CA GLY A 684 3.94 -6.79 10.08
C GLY A 684 3.88 -5.39 9.45
N ASN A 685 2.77 -4.70 9.66
CA ASN A 685 2.40 -3.45 9.00
C ASN A 685 3.33 -2.28 9.34
N VAL A 686 3.68 -2.10 10.63
CA VAL A 686 4.57 -1.02 11.06
C VAL A 686 5.98 -1.21 10.51
N LEU A 687 6.56 -2.41 10.65
CA LEU A 687 7.88 -2.71 10.10
C LEU A 687 7.89 -2.64 8.57
N ARG A 688 6.80 -3.00 7.88
CA ARG A 688 6.69 -2.77 6.43
C ARG A 688 6.93 -1.30 6.11
N ASP A 689 6.25 -0.42 6.84
CA ASP A 689 6.43 1.02 6.67
C ASP A 689 7.87 1.45 6.92
N TYR A 690 8.44 1.05 8.06
CA TYR A 690 9.78 1.49 8.48
C TYR A 690 10.88 0.98 7.54
N LEU A 691 10.82 -0.30 7.15
CA LEU A 691 11.84 -0.92 6.31
C LEU A 691 11.77 -0.47 4.86
N THR A 692 10.57 -0.12 4.36
CA THR A 692 10.39 0.37 2.99
C THR A 692 10.77 1.84 2.81
N ASP A 693 11.04 2.57 3.89
CA ASP A 693 11.79 3.82 3.85
C ASP A 693 13.28 3.59 4.15
N LEU A 694 13.61 2.83 5.19
CA LEU A 694 14.99 2.61 5.64
C LEU A 694 15.91 2.11 4.53
N PHE A 695 15.64 0.92 3.99
CA PHE A 695 16.56 0.31 3.04
C PHE A 695 16.61 1.09 1.72
N PRO A 696 15.50 1.53 1.12
CA PRO A 696 15.56 2.35 -0.09
C PRO A 696 16.30 3.67 0.08
N ILE A 697 16.20 4.33 1.25
CA ILE A 697 16.99 5.54 1.51
C ILE A 697 18.49 5.23 1.58
N LEU A 698 18.89 4.12 2.20
CA LEU A 698 20.29 3.68 2.25
C LEU A 698 20.81 3.19 0.88
N GLU A 699 19.94 2.56 0.08
CA GLU A 699 20.30 1.95 -1.21
C GLU A 699 20.28 2.95 -2.37
N LEU A 700 19.32 3.87 -2.38
CA LEU A 700 19.00 4.74 -3.51
C LEU A 700 19.07 6.24 -3.16
N GLY A 701 19.24 6.57 -1.88
CA GLY A 701 19.19 7.95 -1.39
C GLY A 701 17.77 8.49 -1.26
N THR A 702 16.75 7.67 -1.59
CA THR A 702 15.33 8.04 -1.55
C THR A 702 14.44 6.79 -1.58
N SER A 703 13.31 6.82 -0.87
CA SER A 703 12.25 5.82 -0.95
C SER A 703 11.21 6.10 -2.05
N ALA A 704 11.33 7.22 -2.76
CA ALA A 704 10.37 7.60 -3.80
C ALA A 704 10.46 6.75 -5.09
N LYS A 705 11.54 6.00 -5.27
CA LYS A 705 11.84 5.24 -6.51
C LYS A 705 11.63 3.72 -6.32
N MET A 706 10.53 3.36 -5.67
CA MET A 706 10.19 1.99 -5.30
C MET A 706 9.00 1.47 -6.11
N LEU A 707 9.01 0.18 -6.42
CA LEU A 707 7.79 -0.54 -6.78
C LEU A 707 6.97 -0.75 -5.50
N SER A 708 5.68 -0.40 -5.56
CA SER A 708 4.72 -0.63 -4.47
C SER A 708 3.51 -1.37 -5.04
N ILE A 709 3.59 -2.70 -5.01
CA ILE A 709 2.59 -3.60 -5.57
C ILE A 709 1.72 -4.11 -4.44
N VAL A 710 0.42 -4.17 -4.68
CA VAL A 710 -0.58 -4.72 -3.76
C VAL A 710 -1.32 -5.82 -4.50
N PRO A 711 -0.85 -7.08 -4.39
CA PRO A 711 -1.62 -8.22 -4.88
C PRO A 711 -2.93 -8.28 -4.09
N LEU A 712 -4.05 -8.04 -4.76
CA LEU A 712 -5.35 -7.97 -4.12
C LEU A 712 -5.79 -9.39 -3.73
N LEU A 713 -6.47 -9.51 -2.59
CA LEU A 713 -6.91 -10.81 -2.05
C LEU A 713 -7.80 -11.58 -3.03
N ALA A 714 -8.55 -10.87 -3.87
CA ALA A 714 -9.42 -11.45 -4.89
C ALA A 714 -8.67 -11.89 -6.18
N GLY A 715 -7.36 -11.69 -6.27
CA GLY A 715 -6.52 -12.04 -7.42
C GLY A 715 -6.23 -10.89 -8.39
N GLY A 716 -6.82 -9.70 -8.19
CA GLY A 716 -6.47 -8.49 -8.94
C GLY A 716 -5.12 -7.89 -8.52
N GLY A 717 -4.75 -6.77 -9.12
CA GLY A 717 -3.54 -6.00 -8.81
C GLY A 717 -3.82 -4.52 -8.61
N LEU A 718 -3.23 -3.94 -7.56
CA LEU A 718 -3.12 -2.51 -7.34
C LEU A 718 -1.65 -2.12 -7.35
N PHE A 719 -1.28 -1.11 -8.13
CA PHE A 719 0.09 -0.68 -8.38
C PHE A 719 0.24 0.78 -7.99
N GLU A 720 0.79 1.03 -6.81
CA GLU A 720 1.01 2.39 -6.30
C GLU A 720 2.28 2.97 -6.92
N THR A 721 2.17 4.16 -7.51
CA THR A 721 3.29 4.81 -8.22
C THR A 721 4.26 5.53 -7.28
N GLY A 722 3.93 5.64 -6.00
CA GLY A 722 4.80 6.24 -4.98
C GLY A 722 4.15 6.26 -3.60
N ALA A 723 4.99 6.36 -2.57
CA ALA A 723 4.55 6.39 -1.16
C ALA A 723 4.34 7.82 -0.60
N GLY A 724 4.75 8.85 -1.34
CA GLY A 724 4.68 10.26 -0.93
C GLY A 724 3.31 10.93 -1.17
N GLY A 725 3.23 12.23 -0.84
CA GLY A 725 2.08 13.08 -1.17
C GLY A 725 2.09 13.60 -2.62
N SER A 726 1.13 14.46 -2.97
CA SER A 726 0.89 15.00 -4.32
C SER A 726 1.68 16.28 -4.68
N ALA A 727 2.57 16.73 -3.78
CA ALA A 727 3.59 17.76 -4.00
C ALA A 727 3.08 19.17 -4.41
N PRO A 728 2.41 19.92 -3.50
CA PRO A 728 1.87 21.26 -3.78
C PRO A 728 2.91 22.26 -4.31
N LYS A 729 4.14 22.21 -3.79
CA LYS A 729 5.25 23.10 -4.21
C LYS A 729 5.69 22.89 -5.67
N HIS A 730 5.28 21.78 -6.31
CA HIS A 730 5.57 21.53 -7.72
C HIS A 730 4.54 22.24 -8.59
N VAL A 731 3.27 22.24 -8.18
CA VAL A 731 2.19 23.00 -8.83
C VAL A 731 2.49 24.49 -8.79
N GLN A 732 2.90 25.02 -7.64
CA GLN A 732 3.29 26.43 -7.49
C GLN A 732 4.43 26.82 -8.44
N GLN A 733 5.40 25.94 -8.66
CA GLN A 733 6.50 26.20 -9.60
C GLN A 733 6.00 26.19 -11.05
N LEU A 734 5.12 25.26 -11.42
CA LEU A 734 4.49 25.24 -12.73
C LEU A 734 3.71 26.54 -12.95
N GLN A 735 2.84 26.94 -12.02
CA GLN A 735 2.05 28.15 -12.14
C GLN A 735 2.91 29.42 -12.21
N ALA A 736 4.06 29.47 -11.52
CA ALA A 736 4.93 30.64 -11.52
C ALA A 736 5.90 30.71 -12.71
N SER A 737 6.35 29.56 -13.22
CA SER A 737 7.51 29.50 -14.14
C SER A 737 7.40 28.44 -15.24
N ASN A 738 6.21 27.85 -15.40
CA ASN A 738 5.90 26.79 -16.36
C ASN A 738 6.93 25.65 -16.32
N HIS A 739 7.33 25.22 -15.12
CA HIS A 739 8.28 24.13 -14.91
C HIS A 739 7.74 23.12 -13.92
N LEU A 740 7.49 21.88 -14.36
CA LEU A 740 7.04 20.81 -13.47
C LEU A 740 8.19 19.86 -13.13
N ARG A 741 8.68 19.92 -11.89
CA ARG A 741 9.78 19.05 -11.41
C ARG A 741 9.32 17.70 -10.82
N TRP A 742 8.09 17.28 -11.08
CA TRP A 742 7.56 15.98 -10.66
C TRP A 742 8.27 14.86 -11.41
N ASP A 743 8.79 13.85 -10.70
CA ASP A 743 9.46 12.70 -11.29
C ASP A 743 8.47 11.54 -11.44
N SER A 744 8.08 11.24 -12.69
CA SER A 744 7.11 10.18 -13.01
C SER A 744 7.73 8.79 -13.10
N LEU A 745 8.98 8.60 -12.68
CA LEU A 745 9.64 7.28 -12.68
C LEU A 745 8.80 6.19 -12.00
N GLY A 746 8.17 6.51 -10.86
CA GLY A 746 7.31 5.57 -10.16
C GLY A 746 6.05 5.19 -10.95
N GLU A 747 5.53 6.09 -11.79
CA GLU A 747 4.42 5.81 -12.71
C GLU A 747 4.86 4.84 -13.81
N PHE A 748 6.06 5.04 -14.38
CA PHE A 748 6.60 4.16 -15.42
C PHE A 748 6.81 2.73 -14.89
N LEU A 749 7.37 2.63 -13.68
CA LEU A 749 7.62 1.35 -13.01
C LEU A 749 6.31 0.62 -12.66
N ALA A 750 5.33 1.33 -12.09
CA ALA A 750 4.02 0.76 -11.79
C ALA A 750 3.28 0.31 -13.06
N LEU A 751 3.39 1.09 -14.14
CA LEU A 751 2.80 0.75 -15.44
C LEU A 751 3.44 -0.51 -16.03
N ALA A 752 4.78 -0.65 -16.00
CA ALA A 752 5.45 -1.84 -16.49
C ALA A 752 4.94 -3.10 -15.78
N VAL A 753 4.92 -3.08 -14.44
CA VAL A 753 4.44 -4.23 -13.65
C VAL A 753 2.93 -4.47 -13.83
N SER A 754 2.13 -3.42 -13.98
CA SER A 754 0.70 -3.52 -14.29
C SER A 754 0.45 -4.25 -15.61
N ILE A 755 1.23 -3.92 -16.66
CA ILE A 755 1.12 -4.58 -17.96
C ILE A 755 1.65 -6.02 -17.90
N GLU A 756 2.73 -6.29 -17.15
CA GLU A 756 3.24 -7.65 -16.91
C GLU A 756 2.19 -8.55 -16.26
N ASP A 757 1.60 -8.09 -15.15
CA ASP A 757 0.56 -8.81 -14.40
C ASP A 757 -0.65 -9.09 -15.29
N LEU A 758 -1.07 -8.10 -16.08
CA LEU A 758 -2.16 -8.26 -17.04
C LEU A 758 -1.79 -9.27 -18.13
N ALA A 759 -0.58 -9.18 -18.68
CA ALA A 759 -0.09 -10.07 -19.73
C ALA A 759 -0.04 -11.52 -19.26
N GLU A 760 0.42 -11.77 -18.04
CA GLU A 760 0.45 -13.11 -17.44
C GLU A 760 -0.97 -13.64 -17.22
N LYS A 761 -1.83 -12.88 -16.53
CA LYS A 761 -3.21 -13.29 -16.20
C LYS A 761 -4.09 -13.52 -17.41
N THR A 762 -3.87 -12.77 -18.49
CA THR A 762 -4.65 -12.87 -19.73
C THR A 762 -3.95 -13.65 -20.84
N SER A 763 -2.72 -14.13 -20.60
CA SER A 763 -1.85 -14.73 -21.63
C SER A 763 -1.67 -13.83 -22.87
N ASN A 764 -1.63 -12.51 -22.68
CA ASN A 764 -1.49 -11.53 -23.76
C ASN A 764 -0.02 -11.31 -24.11
N ALA A 765 0.47 -12.04 -25.12
CA ALA A 765 1.86 -11.95 -25.59
C ALA A 765 2.25 -10.55 -26.10
N LYS A 766 1.30 -9.78 -26.66
CA LYS A 766 1.57 -8.41 -27.12
C LYS A 766 1.78 -7.47 -25.94
N ALA A 767 0.98 -7.62 -24.89
CA ALA A 767 1.14 -6.85 -23.65
C ALA A 767 2.49 -7.17 -22.99
N ALA A 768 2.93 -8.43 -22.99
CA ALA A 768 4.26 -8.81 -22.51
C ALA A 768 5.38 -8.09 -23.27
N VAL A 769 5.28 -7.98 -24.61
CA VAL A 769 6.25 -7.22 -25.42
C VAL A 769 6.22 -5.72 -25.08
N VAL A 770 5.03 -5.15 -24.89
CA VAL A 770 4.88 -3.74 -24.50
C VAL A 770 5.52 -3.47 -23.14
N ALA A 771 5.36 -4.36 -22.17
CA ALA A 771 6.00 -4.27 -20.86
C ALA A 771 7.52 -4.44 -20.93
N ASP A 772 8.02 -5.44 -21.65
CA ASP A 772 9.46 -5.65 -21.86
C ASP A 772 10.12 -4.39 -22.44
N ALA A 773 9.53 -3.83 -23.50
CA ALA A 773 10.03 -2.61 -24.14
C ALA A 773 9.94 -1.38 -23.21
N LEU A 774 8.93 -1.32 -22.34
CA LEU A 774 8.82 -0.25 -21.33
C LEU A 774 9.96 -0.35 -20.31
N ASN A 775 10.27 -1.56 -19.83
CA ASN A 775 11.40 -1.79 -18.93
C ASN A 775 12.74 -1.38 -19.57
N ASP A 776 12.96 -1.72 -20.84
CA ASP A 776 14.14 -1.30 -21.60
C ASP A 776 14.19 0.24 -21.71
N GLY A 777 13.06 0.87 -22.02
CA GLY A 777 12.93 2.32 -22.09
C GLY A 777 13.24 3.02 -20.76
N ILE A 778 12.73 2.50 -19.64
CA ILE A 778 13.02 3.00 -18.28
C ILE A 778 14.51 2.86 -17.97
N GLY A 779 15.13 1.72 -18.31
CA GLY A 779 16.56 1.49 -18.12
C GLY A 779 17.41 2.53 -18.86
N LYS A 780 17.08 2.80 -20.13
CA LYS A 780 17.76 3.82 -20.95
C LYS A 780 17.53 5.24 -20.42
N LEU A 781 16.31 5.57 -19.98
CA LEU A 781 15.97 6.87 -19.37
C LEU A 781 16.83 7.15 -18.13
N LEU A 782 17.01 6.15 -17.28
CA LEU A 782 17.87 6.22 -16.10
C LEU A 782 19.33 6.37 -16.49
N ALA A 783 19.84 5.51 -17.38
CA ALA A 783 21.24 5.53 -17.83
C ALA A 783 21.65 6.89 -18.43
N GLU A 784 20.76 7.51 -19.22
CA GLU A 784 20.97 8.80 -19.86
C GLU A 784 20.61 10.01 -18.95
N ASN A 785 20.25 9.75 -17.69
CA ASN A 785 19.90 10.74 -16.67
C ASN A 785 18.81 11.73 -17.14
N LYS A 786 17.77 11.21 -17.81
CA LYS A 786 16.67 12.00 -18.38
C LYS A 786 15.48 12.19 -17.43
N SER A 787 15.71 12.05 -16.12
CA SER A 787 14.74 12.47 -15.09
C SER A 787 14.65 14.01 -14.99
N PRO A 788 13.49 14.55 -14.55
CA PRO A 788 13.27 15.99 -14.41
C PRO A 788 14.30 16.67 -13.52
N LYS A 789 14.74 17.86 -13.93
CA LYS A 789 15.61 18.76 -13.18
C LYS A 789 14.77 19.76 -12.41
N ARG A 790 15.35 20.36 -11.36
CA ARG A 790 14.60 21.21 -10.41
C ARG A 790 14.45 22.67 -10.85
N LYS A 791 15.33 23.16 -11.73
CA LYS A 791 15.39 24.58 -12.11
C LYS A 791 14.64 24.81 -13.43
N PRO A 792 13.84 25.90 -13.54
CA PRO A 792 13.23 26.32 -14.78
C PRO A 792 14.25 26.46 -15.92
N GLY A 793 13.84 26.12 -17.15
CA GLY A 793 14.68 26.14 -18.35
C GLY A 793 15.58 24.89 -18.51
N LEU A 794 15.55 23.96 -17.56
CA LEU A 794 16.13 22.62 -17.72
C LEU A 794 15.04 21.60 -18.04
N LEU A 795 15.44 20.38 -18.41
CA LEU A 795 14.51 19.27 -18.65
C LEU A 795 13.55 19.09 -17.47
N ASP A 796 12.25 19.06 -17.72
CA ASP A 796 11.22 18.92 -16.70
C ASP A 796 10.43 17.59 -16.87
N ASN A 797 9.31 17.44 -16.19
CA ASN A 797 8.42 16.27 -16.27
C ASN A 797 8.03 15.92 -17.71
N ARG A 798 7.59 16.91 -18.50
CA ARG A 798 7.15 16.70 -19.90
C ARG A 798 8.31 16.23 -20.77
N GLY A 799 9.49 16.81 -20.56
CA GLY A 799 10.73 16.36 -21.20
C GLY A 799 11.08 14.90 -20.88
N SER A 800 10.90 14.48 -19.62
CA SER A 800 11.12 13.08 -19.24
C SER A 800 10.11 12.12 -19.90
N HIS A 801 8.85 12.54 -20.07
CA HIS A 801 7.83 11.76 -20.79
C HIS A 801 8.16 11.60 -22.27
N PHE A 802 8.66 12.65 -22.92
CA PHE A 802 9.17 12.56 -24.29
C PHE A 802 10.31 11.53 -24.38
N TYR A 803 11.30 11.58 -23.50
CA TYR A 803 12.41 10.63 -23.53
C TYR A 803 11.94 9.19 -23.25
N LEU A 804 10.97 9.00 -22.35
CA LEU A 804 10.35 7.69 -22.16
C LEU A 804 9.70 7.22 -23.47
N ALA A 805 8.88 8.05 -24.12
CA ALA A 805 8.23 7.69 -25.38
C ALA A 805 9.24 7.35 -26.48
N LEU A 806 10.33 8.13 -26.59
CA LEU A 806 11.43 7.88 -27.53
C LEU A 806 12.07 6.50 -27.28
N TYR A 807 12.49 6.23 -26.05
CA TYR A 807 13.19 4.99 -25.72
C TYR A 807 12.26 3.77 -25.75
N TRP A 808 10.99 3.95 -25.38
CA TRP A 808 9.98 2.89 -25.47
C TRP A 808 9.64 2.57 -26.92
N ALA A 809 9.47 3.57 -27.79
CA ALA A 809 9.25 3.36 -29.23
C ALA A 809 10.45 2.68 -29.90
N ASP A 810 11.67 3.09 -29.53
CA ASP A 810 12.92 2.47 -30.00
C ASP A 810 13.00 0.99 -29.60
N ALA A 811 12.71 0.65 -28.34
CA ALA A 811 12.65 -0.74 -27.89
C ALA A 811 11.53 -1.54 -28.60
N MET A 812 10.35 -0.94 -28.76
CA MET A 812 9.22 -1.55 -29.48
C MET A 812 9.53 -1.82 -30.96
N ALA A 813 10.29 -0.94 -31.61
CA ALA A 813 10.70 -1.08 -33.01
C ALA A 813 11.80 -2.13 -33.22
N ASN A 814 12.65 -2.36 -32.22
CA ASN A 814 13.82 -3.24 -32.33
C ASN A 814 13.62 -4.64 -31.73
N GLN A 815 12.55 -4.88 -30.98
CA GLN A 815 12.23 -6.22 -30.48
C GLN A 815 11.84 -7.19 -31.61
N VAL A 816 12.08 -8.49 -31.38
CA VAL A 816 11.87 -9.56 -32.38
C VAL A 816 10.71 -10.52 -32.03
N LYS A 817 10.05 -10.32 -30.88
CA LYS A 817 9.01 -11.21 -30.36
C LYS A 817 7.66 -10.99 -31.04
N ALA A 818 7.37 -9.76 -31.50
CA ALA A 818 6.14 -9.38 -32.20
C ALA A 818 6.48 -8.48 -33.41
N PRO A 819 6.87 -9.04 -34.57
CA PRO A 819 7.29 -8.28 -35.75
C PRO A 819 6.27 -7.26 -36.25
N GLU A 820 4.98 -7.52 -36.05
CA GLU A 820 3.90 -6.60 -36.40
C GLU A 820 3.89 -5.34 -35.53
N LEU A 821 4.22 -5.47 -34.23
CA LEU A 821 4.38 -4.32 -33.34
C LEU A 821 5.67 -3.57 -33.70
N ALA A 822 6.76 -4.29 -33.99
CA ALA A 822 8.00 -3.66 -34.44
C ALA A 822 7.78 -2.78 -35.68
N ALA A 823 7.08 -3.31 -36.70
CA ALA A 823 6.75 -2.56 -37.90
C ALA A 823 5.84 -1.35 -37.62
N LYS A 824 4.87 -1.47 -36.70
CA LYS A 824 3.98 -0.36 -36.29
C LYS A 824 4.74 0.76 -35.59
N PHE A 825 5.71 0.43 -34.73
CA PHE A 825 6.46 1.42 -33.94
C PHE A 825 7.69 2.00 -34.67
N ALA A 826 8.22 1.33 -35.70
CA ALA A 826 9.40 1.81 -36.42
C ALA A 826 9.28 3.24 -36.97
N PRO A 827 8.16 3.66 -37.61
CA PRO A 827 8.01 5.04 -38.07
C PRO A 827 7.99 6.05 -36.92
N ALA A 828 7.29 5.73 -35.83
CA ALA A 828 7.20 6.60 -34.66
C ALA A 828 8.57 6.76 -33.97
N ALA A 829 9.32 5.66 -33.81
CA ALA A 829 10.68 5.68 -33.26
C ALA A 829 11.62 6.57 -34.10
N ALA A 830 11.58 6.44 -35.43
CA ALA A 830 12.37 7.26 -36.34
C ALA A 830 11.98 8.75 -36.26
N LEU A 831 10.68 9.06 -36.21
CA LEU A 831 10.18 10.43 -36.12
C LEU A 831 10.53 11.08 -34.78
N LEU A 832 10.39 10.37 -33.66
CA LEU A 832 10.77 10.87 -32.33
C LEU A 832 12.27 11.17 -32.27
N ALA A 833 13.12 10.27 -32.82
CA ALA A 833 14.57 10.47 -32.85
C ALA A 833 14.96 11.65 -33.76
N ALA A 834 14.37 11.75 -34.95
CA ALA A 834 14.68 12.81 -35.91
C ALA A 834 14.22 14.20 -35.45
N ASN A 835 13.24 14.28 -34.56
CA ASN A 835 12.67 15.54 -34.07
C ASN A 835 13.01 15.83 -32.59
N GLU A 836 14.03 15.17 -32.02
CA GLU A 836 14.40 15.35 -30.60
C GLU A 836 14.60 16.84 -30.25
N GLU A 837 15.45 17.56 -30.99
CA GLU A 837 15.75 18.97 -30.72
C GLU A 837 14.49 19.84 -30.81
N ARG A 838 13.70 19.68 -31.89
CA ARG A 838 12.45 20.41 -32.09
C ARG A 838 11.42 20.16 -30.99
N ILE A 839 11.25 18.91 -30.56
CA ILE A 839 10.31 18.57 -29.49
C ILE A 839 10.78 19.22 -28.18
N LEU A 840 12.07 19.17 -27.87
CA LEU A 840 12.61 19.81 -26.66
C LEU A 840 12.45 21.34 -26.68
N GLU A 841 12.63 21.98 -27.83
CA GLU A 841 12.35 23.40 -28.02
C GLU A 841 10.88 23.74 -27.79
N GLU A 842 9.96 22.96 -28.39
CA GLU A 842 8.52 23.14 -28.21
C GLU A 842 8.09 22.91 -26.74
N LEU A 843 8.67 21.93 -26.05
CA LEU A 843 8.42 21.67 -24.64
C LEU A 843 8.97 22.77 -23.72
N ALA A 844 10.04 23.46 -24.12
CA ALA A 844 10.63 24.56 -23.37
C ALA A 844 9.84 25.88 -23.55
N VAL A 845 8.88 25.96 -24.48
CA VAL A 845 8.07 27.15 -24.72
C VAL A 845 7.37 27.61 -23.43
N GLY A 846 7.52 28.89 -23.11
CA GLY A 846 6.95 29.48 -21.91
C GLY A 846 7.69 29.14 -20.62
N SER A 847 8.83 28.43 -20.66
CA SER A 847 9.71 28.28 -19.50
C SER A 847 10.05 29.66 -18.93
N HIS A 848 10.00 29.81 -17.61
CA HIS A 848 10.14 31.07 -16.87
C HIS A 848 8.96 32.04 -16.95
N ALA A 849 7.83 31.66 -17.57
CA ALA A 849 6.59 32.44 -17.55
C ALA A 849 5.52 31.76 -16.69
N PRO A 850 4.56 32.52 -16.13
CA PRO A 850 3.42 31.94 -15.43
C PRO A 850 2.57 31.06 -16.37
N ALA A 851 2.02 29.96 -15.83
CA ALA A 851 1.11 29.07 -16.54
C ALA A 851 -0.26 29.05 -15.85
N ASP A 852 -1.32 29.26 -16.62
CA ASP A 852 -2.70 29.20 -16.13
C ASP A 852 -3.32 27.83 -16.44
N ILE A 853 -3.58 27.05 -15.39
CA ILE A 853 -4.24 25.74 -15.45
C ILE A 853 -5.74 25.82 -15.07
N GLY A 854 -6.27 27.03 -14.87
CA GLY A 854 -7.69 27.29 -14.64
C GLY A 854 -8.23 26.79 -13.30
N GLY A 855 -7.41 26.57 -12.29
CA GLY A 855 -7.80 26.12 -10.95
C GLY A 855 -6.63 25.54 -10.16
N TYR A 856 -6.91 24.95 -8.99
CA TYR A 856 -5.92 24.20 -8.20
C TYR A 856 -6.42 22.79 -7.90
N TYR A 857 -7.52 22.67 -7.15
CA TYR A 857 -8.14 21.39 -6.81
C TYR A 857 -9.03 20.86 -7.94
N LYS A 858 -9.64 21.77 -8.72
CA LYS A 858 -10.46 21.42 -9.90
C LYS A 858 -9.98 22.20 -11.11
N VAL A 859 -8.92 21.75 -11.77
CA VAL A 859 -8.38 22.42 -12.97
C VAL A 859 -9.37 22.43 -14.15
N ASP A 860 -9.16 23.37 -15.06
CA ASP A 860 -9.76 23.33 -16.40
C ASP A 860 -8.96 22.34 -17.25
N ALA A 861 -9.61 21.29 -17.74
CA ALA A 861 -8.91 20.21 -18.44
C ALA A 861 -8.23 20.68 -19.74
N ALA A 862 -8.84 21.61 -20.48
CA ALA A 862 -8.29 22.10 -21.74
C ALA A 862 -7.05 22.97 -21.49
N LYS A 863 -7.10 23.85 -20.48
CA LYS A 863 -5.92 24.64 -20.07
C LYS A 863 -4.81 23.77 -19.52
N ALA A 864 -5.14 22.77 -18.71
CA ALA A 864 -4.16 21.81 -18.21
C ALA A 864 -3.51 21.02 -19.36
N ASP A 865 -4.29 20.56 -20.34
CA ASP A 865 -3.76 19.89 -21.53
C ASP A 865 -2.85 20.81 -22.36
N GLU A 866 -3.21 22.07 -22.57
CA GLU A 866 -2.39 23.04 -23.30
C GLU A 866 -1.02 23.24 -22.62
N VAL A 867 -1.01 23.39 -21.29
CA VAL A 867 0.22 23.55 -20.50
C VAL A 867 1.04 22.25 -20.48
N MET A 868 0.39 21.09 -20.39
CA MET A 868 1.06 19.81 -20.18
C MET A 868 1.44 19.10 -21.50
N ARG A 869 0.91 19.54 -22.65
CA ARG A 869 1.18 18.99 -23.98
C ARG A 869 1.50 20.08 -25.02
N PRO A 870 2.46 20.98 -24.78
CA PRO A 870 2.70 22.12 -25.66
C PRO A 870 3.38 21.74 -26.99
N SER A 871 4.03 20.57 -27.07
CA SER A 871 4.68 20.10 -28.31
C SER A 871 3.68 19.47 -29.27
N GLN A 872 3.34 20.20 -30.33
CA GLN A 872 2.49 19.70 -31.40
C GLN A 872 3.17 18.58 -32.19
N THR A 873 4.50 18.62 -32.31
CA THR A 873 5.26 17.57 -32.98
C THR A 873 5.15 16.25 -32.23
N LEU A 874 5.34 16.27 -30.90
CA LEU A 874 5.17 15.09 -30.06
C LEU A 874 3.73 14.57 -30.12
N ASN A 875 2.74 15.45 -29.95
CA ASN A 875 1.33 15.09 -29.98
C ASN A 875 0.97 14.37 -31.28
N ALA A 876 1.36 14.92 -32.44
CA ALA A 876 1.07 14.33 -33.74
C ALA A 876 1.68 12.93 -33.91
N ILE A 877 2.91 12.71 -33.44
CA ILE A 877 3.56 11.40 -33.52
C ILE A 877 2.83 10.38 -32.63
N ILE A 878 2.48 10.75 -31.39
CA ILE A 878 1.76 9.87 -30.46
C ILE A 878 0.36 9.55 -30.98
N ASP A 879 -0.36 10.53 -31.52
CA ASP A 879 -1.70 10.33 -32.09
C ASP A 879 -1.67 9.41 -33.33
N SER A 880 -0.58 9.41 -34.10
CA SER A 880 -0.41 8.52 -35.26
C SER A 880 -0.35 7.03 -34.89
N LEU A 881 0.07 6.68 -33.66
CA LEU A 881 0.09 5.29 -33.19
C LEU A 881 -1.32 4.73 -32.92
N ARG A 882 -2.29 5.61 -32.64
CA ARG A 882 -3.67 5.24 -32.34
C ARG A 882 -4.54 5.10 -33.59
N ASN A 883 -4.16 5.78 -34.67
CA ASN A 883 -4.89 5.80 -35.93
C ASN A 883 -4.18 4.90 -36.97
N ASP A 884 -4.75 3.73 -37.27
CA ASP A 884 -4.19 2.79 -38.27
C ASP A 884 -4.18 3.34 -39.74
N SER A 885 -4.64 4.57 -39.96
CA SER A 885 -4.86 5.19 -41.28
C SER A 885 -3.88 6.30 -41.68
N VAL A 886 -2.86 6.63 -40.87
CA VAL A 886 -2.00 7.82 -41.12
C VAL A 886 -0.74 7.52 -41.96
N PHE A 887 -0.34 6.25 -42.12
CA PHE A 887 0.81 5.89 -42.95
C PHE A 887 0.37 5.45 -44.35
N ILE A 888 -0.12 6.39 -45.16
CA ILE A 888 -0.18 6.22 -46.61
C ILE A 888 0.59 7.38 -47.24
N ASP A 889 1.68 7.00 -47.92
CA ASP A 889 2.61 7.73 -48.80
C ASP A 889 2.41 9.24 -49.06
N ASP A 890 3.56 9.92 -48.98
CA ASP A 890 3.93 11.23 -49.54
C ASP A 890 3.38 12.54 -48.92
N ALA A 891 4.35 13.36 -48.50
CA ALA A 891 4.30 14.75 -48.03
C ALA A 891 3.89 14.99 -46.55
N ASP A 892 4.92 15.30 -45.75
CA ASP A 892 4.95 16.10 -44.52
C ASP A 892 3.65 16.18 -43.68
N PRO A 893 3.55 15.40 -42.58
CA PRO A 893 2.43 15.49 -41.63
C PRO A 893 2.27 16.89 -41.00
N ILE A 894 3.30 17.73 -41.04
CA ILE A 894 3.29 19.10 -40.47
C ILE A 894 2.43 20.04 -41.33
N ALA A 895 2.22 19.76 -42.62
CA ALA A 895 1.44 20.62 -43.50
C ALA A 895 -0.09 20.54 -43.29
N ARG A 896 -0.58 19.54 -42.54
CA ARG A 896 -2.02 19.41 -42.23
C ARG A 896 -2.45 20.09 -40.93
N ALA A 897 -1.50 20.58 -40.12
CA ALA A 897 -1.76 21.24 -38.84
C ALA A 897 -1.53 22.77 -38.87
N ALA A 898 -1.38 23.36 -40.06
CA ALA A 898 -1.24 24.81 -40.26
C ALA A 898 -2.54 25.45 -40.77
#